data_AF-A0A3B3VMS6-F1
#
_entry.id   AF-A0A3B3VMS6-F1
#
_cell.length_a   1.000
_cell.length_b   1.000
_cell.length_c   1.000
_cell.angle_alpha   90.00
_cell.angle_beta   90.00
_cell.angle_gamma   90.00
#
_symmetry.space_group_name_H-M   'P 1'
#
loop_
_entity.id
_entity.type
_entity.pdbx_description
1 polymer ?
#
loop_
_entity_poly.entity_id
_entity_poly.type
_entity_poly.pdbx_seq_one_letter_code
_entity_poly.pdbx_strand_id
1 'polypeptide(L)'
;VFSEKNKKQNQNNDRFESLEEFQVVLSELSSDSSLDRIRAEYEKLVHALKKSRENEKRLMSKCRELNAEIASTSTKVATALKLSQEDEMTITSLKRELDKVWKLIDAAHDKERKDQETIKDLKEDVFKLTKATEQKTGHQQDEERMDLIKMIEELTKERDQLTNAAADLREKLNKATVTQQDIEAQKETAVEKILKLQQELQVQQNELSRETRLKEKLDKEIQQLHTDMEAKMAEIKALTTQGQKAREEQQRLEQQLRDLKVLHERLTKELEQIQAKSSKLQQECERLLAAREQLSVENHLKANELKIREEELSHMRQEVAKQTKMREAIQKKYHHMEDQKAELDRQRETLKAQIAGLEKDLESSRKQVEVDKKAKEELIRERANLHKNMTKAVQSAEKQQDLMKLLEQDKRTLEHEISGYRQEAQKQRKIIQQLEKERDRYVNESSSLMQKKLTVVEDKEMEIFDWKKKATESECKLKQQENLLESIIAERNLYSKNLIESQEEISEMKRKIKTMSNQVARLKDDISEKEQELVRDQQEQKRLEKENEAYKAIKLQLEETKQLIDSQRTEQQKLQMTITSMEEDRVQEQKQLQQVIRERDSLGKQLLQRSDERALLLEKIRIQQSILGKGDFHYKQRLEDIQLLKLEIKRLRRSNDIQDRTLPNTEELRTEQLRLQTELLRERTRNSVLEDQLKPINIHRWRQLEGSDPGKYQLIQKIQALQKRLIAKTQELEERGLLLQEKEKLYVELKQVLARRPGPEAAMQLQQYRWTIGDRTKKLQALMAELRTVDSKMNEYKRENQRLSGELANMKKKYLSQKRRLRSGRVLCCLLPDALFRCTGRFLNTCT
;
A
#
# COMPACT_ATOMS: atom_id res chain seq x y z
N VAL A 1 29.67 -45.91 -25.32
CA VAL A 1 29.91 -47.13 -24.51
C VAL A 1 28.90 -47.34 -23.36
N PHE A 2 28.26 -46.33 -22.74
CA PHE A 2 27.26 -46.58 -21.67
C PHE A 2 25.77 -46.51 -22.06
N SER A 3 25.44 -46.17 -23.31
CA SER A 3 24.07 -46.28 -23.84
C SER A 3 23.53 -47.73 -23.82
N GLU A 4 24.43 -48.72 -23.83
CA GLU A 4 24.08 -50.15 -23.82
C GLU A 4 23.65 -50.68 -22.44
N LYS A 5 23.94 -49.97 -21.34
CA LYS A 5 23.56 -50.46 -20.00
C LYS A 5 22.05 -50.46 -19.76
N ASN A 6 21.28 -49.56 -20.37
CA ASN A 6 19.82 -49.54 -20.22
C ASN A 6 19.15 -50.78 -20.82
N LYS A 7 19.75 -51.44 -21.84
CA LYS A 7 19.20 -52.70 -22.37
C LYS A 7 19.35 -53.89 -21.41
N LYS A 8 20.29 -53.85 -20.45
CA LYS A 8 20.47 -54.92 -19.44
C LYS A 8 19.64 -54.72 -18.16
N GLN A 9 18.90 -53.62 -18.01
CA GLN A 9 17.96 -53.47 -16.89
C GLN A 9 16.57 -54.05 -17.18
N ASN A 10 16.07 -53.97 -18.42
CA ASN A 10 14.76 -54.57 -18.76
C ASN A 10 14.79 -56.11 -18.66
N GLN A 11 15.88 -56.78 -19.07
CA GLN A 11 16.01 -58.25 -18.98
C GLN A 11 15.98 -58.82 -17.54
N ASN A 12 15.98 -57.98 -16.50
CA ASN A 12 15.76 -58.39 -15.12
C ASN A 12 14.31 -58.22 -14.64
N ASN A 13 13.44 -57.51 -15.38
CA ASN A 13 12.00 -57.49 -15.13
C ASN A 13 11.31 -58.74 -15.68
N ASP A 14 11.76 -59.27 -16.83
CA ASP A 14 11.27 -60.53 -17.41
C ASP A 14 11.46 -61.73 -16.45
N ARG A 15 12.32 -61.60 -15.43
CA ARG A 15 12.50 -62.58 -14.35
C ARG A 15 11.42 -62.53 -13.26
N PHE A 16 10.55 -61.53 -13.24
CA PHE A 16 9.52 -61.37 -12.20
C PHE A 16 8.31 -62.29 -12.43
N GLU A 17 7.90 -62.49 -13.68
CA GLU A 17 6.74 -63.31 -14.09
C GLU A 17 6.85 -64.77 -13.62
N SER A 18 8.07 -65.33 -13.67
CA SER A 18 8.38 -66.70 -13.20
C SER A 18 7.98 -67.01 -11.74
N LEU A 19 7.61 -66.02 -10.92
CA LEU A 19 7.19 -66.27 -9.53
C LEU A 19 5.72 -66.72 -9.40
N GLU A 20 4.88 -66.41 -10.39
CA GLU A 20 3.45 -66.74 -10.40
C GLU A 20 3.21 -68.13 -11.04
N GLU A 21 3.98 -68.48 -12.06
CA GLU A 21 4.02 -69.82 -12.67
C GLU A 21 4.22 -70.93 -11.62
N PHE A 22 5.14 -70.71 -10.65
CA PHE A 22 5.36 -71.64 -9.53
C PHE A 22 4.14 -71.82 -8.61
N GLN A 23 3.23 -70.85 -8.53
CA GLN A 23 1.98 -71.00 -7.77
C GLN A 23 0.89 -71.72 -8.58
N VAL A 24 0.89 -71.61 -9.91
CA VAL A 24 0.02 -72.42 -10.78
C VAL A 24 0.38 -73.90 -10.65
N VAL A 25 1.66 -74.25 -10.83
CA VAL A 25 2.13 -75.65 -10.70
C VAL A 25 1.85 -76.25 -9.32
N LEU A 26 1.94 -75.44 -8.24
CA LEU A 26 1.57 -75.88 -6.90
C LEU A 26 0.06 -76.09 -6.71
N SER A 27 -0.78 -75.36 -7.44
CA SER A 27 -2.23 -75.59 -7.44
C SER A 27 -2.61 -76.85 -8.22
N GLU A 28 -1.94 -77.14 -9.34
CA GLU A 28 -2.15 -78.39 -10.10
C GLU A 28 -1.71 -79.61 -9.29
N LEU A 29 -0.51 -79.56 -8.67
CA LEU A 29 0.00 -80.58 -7.77
C LEU A 29 -0.81 -80.75 -6.46
N SER A 30 -1.78 -79.87 -6.18
CA SER A 30 -2.68 -80.00 -5.02
C SER A 30 -3.90 -80.89 -5.28
N SER A 31 -4.10 -81.35 -6.51
CA SER A 31 -5.29 -82.11 -6.93
C SER A 31 -5.19 -83.64 -6.78
N ASP A 32 -3.98 -84.19 -6.58
CA ASP A 32 -3.74 -85.63 -6.45
C ASP A 32 -2.86 -85.92 -5.22
N SER A 33 -3.42 -86.58 -4.20
CA SER A 33 -2.73 -86.85 -2.94
C SER A 33 -1.59 -87.87 -3.04
N SER A 34 -1.48 -88.61 -4.16
CA SER A 34 -0.29 -89.44 -4.41
C SER A 34 0.96 -88.58 -4.65
N LEU A 35 0.77 -87.34 -5.09
CA LEU A 35 1.83 -86.37 -5.38
C LEU A 35 2.13 -85.42 -4.21
N ASP A 36 1.37 -85.44 -3.11
CA ASP A 36 1.57 -84.53 -1.95
C ASP A 36 3.01 -84.55 -1.42
N ARG A 37 3.72 -85.68 -1.53
CA ARG A 37 5.14 -85.79 -1.14
C ARG A 37 6.06 -85.00 -2.08
N ILE A 38 5.78 -85.01 -3.38
CA ILE A 38 6.51 -84.22 -4.39
C ILE A 38 6.12 -82.75 -4.26
N ARG A 39 4.83 -82.46 -4.07
CA ARG A 39 4.31 -81.11 -3.80
C ARG A 39 4.99 -80.49 -2.57
N ALA A 40 5.12 -81.22 -1.46
CA ALA A 40 5.77 -80.71 -0.25
C ALA A 40 7.26 -80.40 -0.46
N GLU A 41 7.99 -81.21 -1.24
CA GLU A 41 9.37 -80.85 -1.63
C GLU A 41 9.40 -79.67 -2.62
N TYR A 42 8.44 -79.56 -3.53
CA TYR A 42 8.34 -78.42 -4.46
C TYR A 42 7.96 -77.11 -3.74
N GLU A 43 7.07 -77.15 -2.75
CA GLU A 43 6.74 -76.02 -1.85
C GLU A 43 7.98 -75.56 -1.07
N LYS A 44 8.77 -76.49 -0.53
CA LYS A 44 10.08 -76.18 0.09
C LYS A 44 11.04 -75.55 -0.92
N LEU A 45 11.11 -76.07 -2.15
CA LEU A 45 12.03 -75.60 -3.19
C LEU A 45 11.64 -74.21 -3.70
N VAL A 46 10.34 -73.95 -3.92
CA VAL A 46 9.78 -72.63 -4.25
C VAL A 46 9.96 -71.66 -3.08
N HIS A 47 9.74 -72.07 -1.83
CA HIS A 47 10.00 -71.22 -0.65
C HIS A 47 11.50 -70.91 -0.52
N ALA A 48 12.38 -71.89 -0.71
CA ALA A 48 13.82 -71.70 -0.74
C ALA A 48 14.26 -70.77 -1.87
N LEU A 49 13.62 -70.84 -3.05
CA LEU A 49 13.88 -69.95 -4.19
C LEU A 49 13.38 -68.51 -3.91
N LYS A 50 12.18 -68.34 -3.33
CA LYS A 50 11.67 -67.03 -2.89
C LYS A 50 12.60 -66.41 -1.84
N LYS A 51 12.98 -67.17 -0.81
CA LYS A 51 13.95 -66.78 0.22
C LYS A 51 15.35 -66.50 -0.34
N SER A 52 15.78 -67.25 -1.36
CA SER A 52 17.03 -67.03 -2.09
C SER A 52 16.99 -65.71 -2.87
N ARG A 53 15.93 -65.42 -3.63
CA ARG A 53 15.74 -64.13 -4.34
C ARG A 53 15.56 -62.94 -3.38
N GLU A 54 14.95 -63.13 -2.21
CA GLU A 54 14.91 -62.09 -1.16
C GLU A 54 16.29 -61.83 -0.56
N ASN A 55 17.06 -62.89 -0.29
CA ASN A 55 18.45 -62.77 0.14
C ASN A 55 19.32 -62.14 -0.97
N GLU A 56 19.09 -62.45 -2.24
CA GLU A 56 19.74 -61.81 -3.40
C GLU A 56 19.40 -60.32 -3.46
N LYS A 57 18.13 -59.93 -3.27
CA LYS A 57 17.74 -58.50 -3.17
C LYS A 57 18.41 -57.80 -1.99
N ARG A 58 18.48 -58.44 -0.81
CA ARG A 58 19.17 -57.90 0.38
C ARG A 58 20.67 -57.79 0.17
N LEU A 59 21.31 -58.81 -0.40
CA LEU A 59 22.73 -58.80 -0.77
C LEU A 59 23.02 -57.73 -1.82
N MET A 60 22.15 -57.55 -2.83
CA MET A 60 22.30 -56.49 -3.82
C MET A 60 22.07 -55.09 -3.25
N SER A 61 21.24 -54.92 -2.21
CA SER A 61 21.20 -53.68 -1.42
C SER A 61 22.50 -53.49 -0.65
N LYS A 62 22.94 -54.49 0.13
CA LYS A 62 24.16 -54.42 0.92
C LYS A 62 25.41 -54.25 0.04
N CYS A 63 25.44 -54.76 -1.18
CA CYS A 63 26.49 -54.49 -2.18
C CYS A 63 26.42 -53.09 -2.78
N ARG A 64 25.24 -52.45 -2.87
CA ARG A 64 25.13 -51.03 -3.24
C ARG A 64 25.58 -50.12 -2.09
N GLU A 65 25.16 -50.45 -0.87
CA GLU A 65 25.59 -49.80 0.37
C GLU A 65 27.11 -49.94 0.53
N LEU A 66 27.67 -51.16 0.47
CA LEU A 66 29.10 -51.42 0.52
C LEU A 66 29.85 -50.74 -0.64
N ASN A 67 29.29 -50.64 -1.85
CA ASN A 67 29.94 -49.86 -2.92
C ASN A 67 29.90 -48.34 -2.64
N ALA A 68 28.87 -47.82 -1.97
CA ALA A 68 28.82 -46.42 -1.52
C ALA A 68 29.76 -46.18 -0.33
N GLU A 69 29.88 -47.14 0.58
CA GLU A 69 30.85 -47.16 1.69
C GLU A 69 32.29 -47.29 1.16
N ILE A 70 32.53 -48.09 0.11
CA ILE A 70 33.81 -48.21 -0.61
C ILE A 70 34.13 -46.93 -1.39
N ALA A 71 33.15 -46.29 -2.03
CA ALA A 71 33.35 -44.97 -2.64
C ALA A 71 33.65 -43.89 -1.58
N SER A 72 32.96 -43.90 -0.44
CA SER A 72 33.19 -42.98 0.68
C SER A 72 34.54 -43.22 1.37
N THR A 73 34.94 -44.48 1.55
CA THR A 73 36.26 -44.82 2.11
C THR A 73 37.37 -44.59 1.08
N SER A 74 37.13 -44.76 -0.21
CA SER A 74 38.06 -44.36 -1.27
C SER A 74 38.29 -42.85 -1.30
N THR A 75 37.25 -42.01 -1.15
CA THR A 75 37.44 -40.57 -1.02
C THR A 75 38.11 -40.18 0.31
N LYS A 76 37.78 -40.84 1.42
CA LYS A 76 38.48 -40.65 2.71
C LYS A 76 39.96 -41.06 2.64
N VAL A 77 40.27 -42.16 1.94
CA VAL A 77 41.65 -42.61 1.69
C VAL A 77 42.37 -41.66 0.74
N ALA A 78 41.70 -41.10 -0.29
CA ALA A 78 42.28 -40.06 -1.13
C ALA A 78 42.58 -38.77 -0.35
N THR A 79 41.73 -38.37 0.61
CA THR A 79 42.03 -37.26 1.52
C THR A 79 43.12 -37.62 2.55
N ALA A 80 43.14 -38.85 3.05
CA ALA A 80 44.18 -39.30 3.99
C ALA A 80 45.55 -39.46 3.30
N LEU A 81 45.59 -39.83 2.02
CA LEU A 81 46.81 -39.84 1.21
C LEU A 81 47.29 -38.42 0.91
N LYS A 82 46.39 -37.45 0.67
CA LYS A 82 46.77 -36.03 0.58
C LYS A 82 47.34 -35.51 1.89
N LEU A 83 46.65 -35.74 3.01
CA LEU A 83 47.15 -35.38 4.34
C LEU A 83 48.49 -36.07 4.61
N SER A 84 48.64 -37.36 4.30
CA SER A 84 49.91 -38.08 4.42
C SER A 84 51.02 -37.54 3.50
N GLN A 85 50.71 -36.90 2.37
CA GLN A 85 51.68 -36.22 1.50
C GLN A 85 52.04 -34.84 2.03
N GLU A 86 51.09 -34.12 2.63
CA GLU A 86 51.33 -32.86 3.35
C GLU A 86 52.14 -33.11 4.64
N ASP A 87 51.86 -34.21 5.33
CA ASP A 87 52.65 -34.76 6.44
C ASP A 87 54.03 -35.22 5.97
N GLU A 88 54.17 -35.88 4.82
CA GLU A 88 55.50 -36.24 4.27
C GLU A 88 56.32 -35.01 3.85
N MET A 89 55.67 -33.96 3.32
CA MET A 89 56.33 -32.68 3.06
C MET A 89 56.76 -31.96 4.35
N THR A 90 55.92 -31.95 5.39
CA THR A 90 56.30 -31.35 6.69
C THR A 90 57.32 -32.21 7.43
N ILE A 91 57.25 -33.54 7.39
CA ILE A 91 58.26 -34.47 7.90
C ILE A 91 59.59 -34.31 7.16
N THR A 92 59.60 -34.10 5.83
CA THR A 92 60.85 -33.80 5.11
C THR A 92 61.35 -32.38 5.35
N SER A 93 60.50 -31.43 5.77
CA SER A 93 60.94 -30.14 6.30
C SER A 93 61.59 -30.32 7.68
N LEU A 94 60.90 -30.99 8.60
CA LEU A 94 61.36 -31.27 9.96
C LEU A 94 62.61 -32.15 9.97
N LYS A 95 62.77 -33.11 9.05
CA LYS A 95 64.03 -33.86 8.86
C LYS A 95 65.18 -32.95 8.42
N ARG A 96 64.96 -31.97 7.54
CA ARG A 96 65.98 -30.97 7.19
C ARG A 96 66.32 -30.01 8.34
N GLU A 97 65.44 -29.87 9.33
CA GLU A 97 65.72 -29.13 10.57
C GLU A 97 66.41 -30.02 11.60
N LEU A 98 66.01 -31.29 11.71
CA LEU A 98 66.69 -32.31 12.49
C LEU A 98 68.13 -32.51 12.01
N ASP A 99 68.39 -32.56 10.70
CA ASP A 99 69.74 -32.63 10.12
C ASP A 99 70.60 -31.40 10.45
N LYS A 100 69.99 -30.22 10.61
CA LYS A 100 70.71 -29.01 11.07
C LYS A 100 71.02 -29.10 12.57
N VAL A 101 70.08 -29.61 13.38
CA VAL A 101 70.26 -29.82 14.81
C VAL A 101 71.29 -30.92 15.07
N TRP A 102 71.25 -32.04 14.35
CA TRP A 102 72.28 -33.07 14.38
C TRP A 102 73.64 -32.52 13.99
N LYS A 103 73.77 -31.74 12.92
CA LYS A 103 75.06 -31.09 12.59
C LYS A 103 75.56 -30.10 13.65
N LEU A 104 74.67 -29.53 14.47
CA LEU A 104 75.05 -28.72 15.64
C LEU A 104 75.42 -29.59 16.85
N ILE A 105 74.79 -30.75 17.02
CA ILE A 105 75.12 -31.76 18.04
C ILE A 105 76.45 -32.45 17.70
N ASP A 106 76.69 -32.83 16.44
CA ASP A 106 77.95 -33.38 15.95
C ASP A 106 79.08 -32.35 16.14
N ALA A 107 78.84 -31.07 15.81
CA ALA A 107 79.81 -30.00 16.06
C ALA A 107 80.04 -29.74 17.57
N ALA A 108 79.05 -30.02 18.42
CA ALA A 108 79.21 -29.96 19.88
C ALA A 108 79.97 -31.18 20.41
N HIS A 109 79.70 -32.40 19.95
CA HIS A 109 80.40 -33.63 20.33
C HIS A 109 81.82 -33.72 19.74
N ASP A 110 82.09 -33.15 18.57
CA ASP A 110 83.46 -33.01 18.04
C ASP A 110 84.26 -31.91 18.74
N LYS A 111 83.58 -30.99 19.45
CA LYS A 111 84.21 -30.08 20.39
C LYS A 111 84.45 -30.79 21.74
N GLU A 112 83.42 -31.44 22.26
CA GLU A 112 83.50 -32.24 23.49
C GLU A 112 84.56 -33.34 23.41
N ARG A 113 84.74 -34.01 22.26
CA ARG A 113 85.80 -35.00 22.06
C ARG A 113 87.19 -34.38 22.18
N LYS A 114 87.40 -33.16 21.67
CA LYS A 114 88.67 -32.41 21.81
C LYS A 114 88.88 -31.94 23.25
N ASP A 115 87.80 -31.52 23.91
CA ASP A 115 87.82 -31.17 25.33
C ASP A 115 88.11 -32.43 26.20
N GLN A 116 87.63 -33.61 25.81
CA GLN A 116 87.93 -34.90 26.46
C GLN A 116 89.34 -35.43 26.15
N GLU A 117 89.84 -35.26 24.91
CA GLU A 117 91.21 -35.60 24.49
C GLU A 117 92.23 -34.73 25.25
N THR A 118 92.03 -33.42 25.32
CA THR A 118 92.88 -32.52 26.12
C THR A 118 92.81 -32.81 27.63
N ILE A 119 91.63 -33.20 28.16
CA ILE A 119 91.51 -33.70 29.54
C ILE A 119 92.27 -35.04 29.74
N LYS A 120 92.40 -35.87 28.70
CA LYS A 120 93.15 -37.13 28.77
C LYS A 120 94.66 -36.87 28.74
N ASP A 121 95.14 -35.99 27.87
CA ASP A 121 96.55 -35.59 27.80
C ASP A 121 97.02 -34.97 29.13
N LEU A 122 96.22 -34.05 29.69
CA LEU A 122 96.47 -33.45 31.01
C LEU A 122 96.48 -34.48 32.15
N LYS A 123 95.74 -35.60 32.02
CA LYS A 123 95.78 -36.71 33.00
C LYS A 123 97.01 -37.60 32.83
N GLU A 124 97.47 -37.83 31.60
CA GLU A 124 98.73 -38.52 31.38
C GLU A 124 99.93 -37.72 31.88
N ASP A 125 99.92 -36.39 31.74
CA ASP A 125 101.04 -35.56 32.18
C ASP A 125 101.11 -35.42 33.71
N VAL A 126 99.95 -35.42 34.39
CA VAL A 126 99.89 -35.65 35.85
C VAL A 126 100.50 -37.01 36.21
N PHE A 127 100.14 -38.09 35.52
CA PHE A 127 100.68 -39.44 35.79
C PHE A 127 102.20 -39.53 35.54
N LYS A 128 102.72 -38.86 34.51
CA LYS A 128 104.16 -38.79 34.20
C LYS A 128 104.94 -38.04 35.29
N LEU A 129 104.34 -37.01 35.90
CA LEU A 129 104.95 -36.26 37.00
C LEU A 129 104.90 -36.99 38.35
N THR A 130 103.82 -37.69 38.69
CA THR A 130 103.74 -38.49 39.93
C THR A 130 104.75 -39.66 39.96
N LYS A 131 105.13 -40.19 38.78
CA LYS A 131 106.04 -41.33 38.68
C LYS A 131 107.53 -40.98 38.80
N ALA A 132 107.88 -39.70 38.99
CA ALA A 132 109.27 -39.22 39.01
C ALA A 132 109.88 -39.08 40.42
N THR A 133 109.11 -39.26 41.50
CA THR A 133 109.50 -38.91 42.88
C THR A 133 109.76 -40.07 43.84
N GLU A 134 109.64 -41.33 43.42
CA GLU A 134 109.82 -42.49 44.30
C GLU A 134 110.76 -43.56 43.71
N GLN A 135 112.08 -43.45 43.98
CA GLN A 135 113.00 -44.58 44.23
C GLN A 135 114.47 -44.13 44.38
N LYS A 136 115.12 -44.48 45.52
CA LYS A 136 116.46 -45.12 45.58
C LYS A 136 116.90 -45.47 47.00
N THR A 137 117.55 -46.63 47.15
CA THR A 137 118.24 -47.16 48.34
C THR A 137 119.57 -47.81 47.91
N GLY A 138 120.54 -48.02 48.81
CA GLY A 138 121.94 -48.46 48.50
C GLY A 138 122.43 -49.69 49.30
N HIS A 139 123.76 -49.86 49.51
CA HIS A 139 124.54 -50.60 50.56
C HIS A 139 125.91 -51.18 50.06
N GLN A 140 126.95 -51.33 50.93
CA GLN A 140 127.76 -52.59 51.22
C GLN A 140 129.24 -52.45 51.76
N GLN A 141 129.50 -53.07 52.95
CA GLN A 141 130.59 -53.93 53.55
C GLN A 141 132.16 -53.85 53.35
N ASP A 142 132.90 -53.71 54.49
CA ASP A 142 133.88 -54.60 55.25
C ASP A 142 135.29 -55.20 54.85
N GLU A 143 136.04 -55.69 55.88
CA GLU A 143 137.30 -56.55 55.99
C GLU A 143 138.74 -55.90 55.95
N GLU A 144 139.89 -56.38 56.56
CA GLU A 144 140.32 -57.31 57.67
C GLU A 144 141.88 -57.18 57.99
N ARG A 145 142.51 -57.96 58.92
CA ARG A 145 143.99 -58.36 59.07
C ARG A 145 145.10 -57.47 59.72
N MET A 146 146.22 -57.98 60.30
CA MET A 146 146.62 -59.24 61.06
C MET A 146 148.08 -59.16 61.66
N ASP A 147 148.57 -60.25 62.30
CA ASP A 147 149.98 -60.68 62.56
C ASP A 147 150.85 -60.01 63.67
N LEU A 148 151.91 -60.63 64.25
CA LEU A 148 152.19 -62.02 64.73
C LEU A 148 153.50 -62.02 65.60
N ILE A 149 153.99 -63.20 66.07
CA ILE A 149 155.26 -63.42 66.83
C ILE A 149 155.31 -62.67 68.20
N LYS A 150 154.82 -63.18 69.32
CA LYS A 150 154.78 -64.57 69.85
C LYS A 150 156.17 -65.12 70.20
N MET A 151 156.33 -65.52 71.47
CA MET A 151 157.16 -66.66 71.89
C MET A 151 158.70 -66.51 71.86
N ILE A 152 159.22 -65.56 72.65
CA ILE A 152 160.28 -65.89 73.63
C ILE A 152 159.66 -65.57 75.00
N GLU A 153 159.16 -66.52 75.80
CA GLU A 153 159.84 -67.68 76.40
C GLU A 153 160.77 -67.25 77.56
N GLU A 154 160.60 -67.68 78.81
CA GLU A 154 159.70 -68.72 79.32
C GLU A 154 159.08 -68.40 80.69
N LEU A 155 159.68 -67.47 81.46
CA LEU A 155 159.55 -67.45 82.92
C LEU A 155 158.68 -66.32 83.49
N THR A 156 158.27 -65.34 82.67
CA THR A 156 157.12 -64.48 82.99
C THR A 156 155.78 -65.17 82.75
N LYS A 157 155.76 -66.31 82.03
CA LYS A 157 154.53 -67.02 81.61
C LYS A 157 153.59 -67.33 82.78
N GLU A 158 154.08 -67.72 83.97
CA GLU A 158 153.21 -68.08 85.11
C GLU A 158 152.59 -66.86 85.81
N ARG A 159 153.37 -65.79 86.04
CA ARG A 159 152.83 -64.51 86.53
C ARG A 159 151.77 -63.99 85.57
N ASP A 160 152.10 -63.98 84.28
CA ASP A 160 151.26 -63.42 83.24
C ASP A 160 150.03 -64.29 82.97
N GLN A 161 150.05 -65.60 83.21
CA GLN A 161 148.83 -66.43 83.17
C GLN A 161 147.78 -65.97 84.18
N LEU A 162 148.16 -65.65 85.42
CA LEU A 162 147.20 -65.22 86.45
C LEU A 162 146.72 -63.77 86.24
N THR A 163 147.58 -62.84 85.83
CA THR A 163 147.13 -61.49 85.47
C THR A 163 146.38 -61.44 84.14
N ASN A 164 146.74 -62.27 83.16
CA ASN A 164 145.99 -62.36 81.90
C ASN A 164 144.65 -63.05 82.11
N ALA A 165 144.51 -64.07 82.97
CA ALA A 165 143.20 -64.61 83.31
C ALA A 165 142.28 -63.53 83.95
N ALA A 166 142.83 -62.67 84.80
CA ALA A 166 142.11 -61.53 85.36
C ALA A 166 141.82 -60.42 84.33
N ALA A 167 142.73 -60.20 83.35
CA ALA A 167 142.53 -59.27 82.26
C ALA A 167 141.49 -59.78 81.26
N ASP A 168 141.56 -61.05 80.83
CA ASP A 168 140.57 -61.75 80.00
C ASP A 168 139.18 -61.64 80.61
N LEU A 169 139.03 -61.87 81.92
CA LEU A 169 137.74 -61.75 82.59
C LEU A 169 137.26 -60.30 82.65
N ARG A 170 138.16 -59.31 82.80
CA ARG A 170 137.81 -57.89 82.71
C ARG A 170 137.51 -57.43 81.27
N GLU A 171 138.15 -58.00 80.26
CA GLU A 171 137.91 -57.69 78.86
C GLU A 171 136.63 -58.36 78.36
N LYS A 172 136.35 -59.59 78.77
CA LYS A 172 135.07 -60.27 78.56
C LYS A 172 133.94 -59.54 79.30
N LEU A 173 134.19 -59.02 80.51
CA LEU A 173 133.24 -58.16 81.23
C LEU A 173 133.02 -56.83 80.50
N ASN A 174 134.06 -56.15 80.04
CA ASN A 174 133.94 -54.90 79.26
C ASN A 174 133.25 -55.13 77.91
N LYS A 175 133.54 -56.24 77.21
CA LYS A 175 132.84 -56.63 75.99
C LYS A 175 131.37 -56.91 76.29
N ALA A 176 131.06 -57.61 77.38
CA ALA A 176 129.69 -57.83 77.83
C ALA A 176 128.97 -56.50 78.15
N THR A 177 129.55 -55.58 78.92
CA THR A 177 128.92 -54.29 79.23
C THR A 177 128.80 -53.37 78.02
N VAL A 178 129.77 -53.36 77.08
CA VAL A 178 129.62 -52.64 75.81
C VAL A 178 128.49 -53.25 74.98
N THR A 179 128.42 -54.58 74.81
CA THR A 179 127.29 -55.20 74.09
C THR A 179 125.95 -54.99 74.79
N GLN A 180 125.92 -54.90 76.13
CA GLN A 180 124.72 -54.56 76.87
C GLN A 180 124.32 -53.10 76.63
N GLN A 181 125.26 -52.16 76.64
CA GLN A 181 125.00 -50.75 76.33
C GLN A 181 124.54 -50.56 74.87
N ASP A 182 125.12 -51.28 73.91
CA ASP A 182 124.66 -51.29 72.51
C ASP A 182 123.24 -51.86 72.39
N ILE A 183 122.91 -52.94 73.11
CA ILE A 183 121.56 -53.53 73.13
C ILE A 183 120.56 -52.61 73.85
N GLU A 184 120.97 -51.91 74.90
CA GLU A 184 120.15 -50.92 75.60
C GLU A 184 119.89 -49.69 74.72
N ALA A 185 120.89 -49.18 73.99
CA ALA A 185 120.71 -48.10 73.00
C ALA A 185 119.87 -48.54 71.79
N GLN A 186 120.02 -49.79 71.31
CA GLN A 186 119.15 -50.36 70.28
C GLN A 186 117.71 -50.52 70.77
N LYS A 187 117.51 -50.88 72.04
CA LYS A 187 116.20 -50.94 72.70
C LYS A 187 115.58 -49.56 72.86
N GLU A 188 116.33 -48.54 73.29
CA GLU A 188 115.84 -47.17 73.41
C GLU A 188 115.46 -46.58 72.04
N THR A 189 116.32 -46.74 71.03
CA THR A 189 115.99 -46.29 69.66
C THR A 189 114.85 -47.10 69.02
N ALA A 190 114.62 -48.36 69.42
CA ALA A 190 113.42 -49.11 69.05
C ALA A 190 112.17 -48.59 69.77
N VAL A 191 112.25 -48.25 71.06
CA VAL A 191 111.15 -47.63 71.82
C VAL A 191 110.79 -46.26 71.26
N GLU A 192 111.77 -45.43 70.89
CA GLU A 192 111.51 -44.17 70.17
C GLU A 192 110.79 -44.40 68.85
N LYS A 193 111.20 -45.40 68.05
CA LYS A 193 110.53 -45.74 66.79
C LYS A 193 109.10 -46.21 67.04
N ILE A 194 108.85 -47.01 68.08
CA ILE A 194 107.49 -47.43 68.47
C ILE A 194 106.64 -46.22 68.87
N LEU A 195 107.17 -45.29 69.66
CA LEU A 195 106.46 -44.06 70.03
C LEU A 195 106.14 -43.17 68.82
N LYS A 196 107.11 -42.99 67.90
CA LYS A 196 106.91 -42.24 66.65
C LYS A 196 105.83 -42.90 65.77
N LEU A 197 105.91 -44.21 65.56
CA LEU A 197 104.90 -44.97 64.82
C LEU A 197 103.51 -44.95 65.49
N GLN A 198 103.43 -44.99 66.82
CA GLN A 198 102.16 -44.81 67.55
C GLN A 198 101.58 -43.41 67.36
N GLN A 199 102.42 -42.38 67.34
CA GLN A 199 102.01 -40.99 67.12
C GLN A 199 101.55 -40.76 65.67
N GLU A 200 102.26 -41.32 64.69
CA GLU A 200 101.86 -41.33 63.27
C GLU A 200 100.54 -42.08 63.05
N LEU A 201 100.38 -43.26 63.65
CA LEU A 201 99.15 -44.05 63.57
C LEU A 201 97.97 -43.33 64.22
N GLN A 202 98.20 -42.61 65.32
CA GLN A 202 97.18 -41.75 65.94
C GLN A 202 96.81 -40.54 65.07
N VAL A 203 97.75 -39.96 64.32
CA VAL A 203 97.47 -38.91 63.31
C VAL A 203 96.65 -39.48 62.16
N GLN A 204 97.07 -40.60 61.57
CA GLN A 204 96.34 -41.28 60.50
C GLN A 204 94.90 -41.66 60.92
N GLN A 205 94.72 -42.17 62.14
CA GLN A 205 93.40 -42.50 62.67
C GLN A 205 92.52 -41.25 62.87
N ASN A 206 93.12 -40.11 63.24
CA ASN A 206 92.42 -38.83 63.32
C ASN A 206 92.04 -38.29 61.92
N GLU A 207 92.91 -38.42 60.92
CA GLU A 207 92.65 -38.03 59.53
C GLU A 207 91.53 -38.87 58.91
N LEU A 208 91.58 -40.19 59.08
CA LEU A 208 90.56 -41.12 58.60
C LEU A 208 89.19 -40.85 59.27
N SER A 209 89.19 -40.40 60.53
CA SER A 209 87.97 -39.92 61.22
C SER A 209 87.43 -38.58 60.68
N ARG A 210 88.27 -37.74 60.07
CA ARG A 210 87.85 -36.49 59.41
C ARG A 210 87.29 -36.78 58.03
N GLU A 211 87.95 -37.63 57.25
CA GLU A 211 87.48 -38.04 55.93
C GLU A 211 86.14 -38.77 55.98
N THR A 212 85.94 -39.70 56.93
CA THR A 212 84.63 -40.33 57.12
C THR A 212 83.53 -39.32 57.46
N ARG A 213 83.82 -38.33 58.32
CA ARG A 213 82.87 -37.23 58.64
C ARG A 213 82.64 -36.25 57.48
N LEU A 214 83.60 -36.09 56.57
CA LEU A 214 83.44 -35.30 55.35
C LEU A 214 82.56 -36.05 54.35
N LYS A 215 82.85 -37.33 54.13
CA LYS A 215 82.03 -38.22 53.29
C LYS A 215 80.59 -38.29 53.80
N GLU A 216 80.36 -38.49 55.09
CA GLU A 216 79.01 -38.50 55.70
C GLU A 216 78.22 -37.20 55.53
N LYS A 217 78.86 -36.06 55.22
CA LYS A 217 78.18 -34.81 54.86
C LYS A 217 77.86 -34.79 53.38
N LEU A 218 78.84 -35.11 52.53
CA LEU A 218 78.67 -35.16 51.08
C LEU A 218 77.60 -36.20 50.67
N ASP A 219 77.57 -37.37 51.30
CA ASP A 219 76.53 -38.39 51.08
C ASP A 219 75.13 -37.85 51.43
N LYS A 220 74.99 -37.01 52.47
CA LYS A 220 73.72 -36.37 52.86
C LYS A 220 73.34 -35.22 51.94
N GLU A 221 74.31 -34.41 51.49
CA GLU A 221 74.11 -33.35 50.50
C GLU A 221 73.68 -33.94 49.15
N ILE A 222 74.28 -35.05 48.72
CA ILE A 222 73.89 -35.80 47.52
C ILE A 222 72.46 -36.35 47.66
N GLN A 223 72.10 -36.92 48.81
CA GLN A 223 70.73 -37.39 49.07
C GLN A 223 69.70 -36.25 49.03
N GLN A 224 70.00 -35.11 49.67
CA GLN A 224 69.13 -33.93 49.65
C GLN A 224 68.95 -33.38 48.23
N LEU A 225 70.04 -33.22 47.48
CA LEU A 225 69.99 -32.78 46.08
C LEU A 225 69.23 -33.77 45.19
N HIS A 226 69.25 -35.06 45.49
CA HIS A 226 68.45 -36.06 44.78
C HIS A 226 66.95 -35.87 45.07
N THR A 227 66.55 -35.73 46.34
CA THR A 227 65.14 -35.46 46.69
C THR A 227 64.64 -34.13 46.14
N ASP A 228 65.49 -33.10 46.11
CA ASP A 228 65.16 -31.80 45.52
C ASP A 228 64.99 -31.93 43.99
N MET A 229 65.85 -32.70 43.32
CA MET A 229 65.70 -33.00 41.88
C MET A 229 64.43 -33.79 41.58
N GLU A 230 64.08 -34.79 42.39
CA GLU A 230 62.82 -35.54 42.25
C GLU A 230 61.59 -34.65 42.45
N ALA A 231 61.62 -33.77 43.46
CA ALA A 231 60.58 -32.77 43.69
C ALA A 231 60.44 -31.81 42.48
N LYS A 232 61.55 -31.32 41.91
CA LYS A 232 61.49 -30.49 40.70
C LYS A 232 61.06 -31.24 39.44
N MET A 233 61.40 -32.52 39.30
CA MET A 233 60.83 -33.37 38.24
C MET A 233 59.32 -33.57 38.41
N ALA A 234 58.82 -33.68 39.65
CA ALA A 234 57.39 -33.75 39.91
C ALA A 234 56.66 -32.42 39.60
N GLU A 235 57.22 -31.27 40.01
CA GLU A 235 56.73 -29.94 39.63
C GLU A 235 56.68 -29.76 38.11
N ILE A 236 57.74 -30.13 37.38
CA ILE A 236 57.78 -30.04 35.91
C ILE A 236 56.70 -30.92 35.27
N LYS A 237 56.46 -32.13 35.78
CA LYS A 237 55.37 -33.02 35.30
C LYS A 237 53.98 -32.45 35.59
N ALA A 238 53.78 -31.84 36.75
CA ALA A 238 52.53 -31.15 37.07
C ALA A 238 52.29 -29.94 36.15
N LEU A 239 53.30 -29.08 35.95
CA LEU A 239 53.20 -27.88 35.10
C LEU A 239 53.03 -28.22 33.62
N THR A 240 53.68 -29.27 33.12
CA THR A 240 53.48 -29.74 31.74
C THR A 240 52.07 -30.29 31.52
N THR A 241 51.55 -31.13 32.42
CA THR A 241 50.16 -31.64 32.31
C THR A 241 49.11 -30.53 32.49
N GLN A 242 49.36 -29.54 33.35
CA GLN A 242 48.51 -28.35 33.47
C GLN A 242 48.53 -27.48 32.20
N GLY A 243 49.72 -27.24 31.64
CA GLY A 243 49.88 -26.51 30.37
C GLY A 243 49.28 -27.25 29.17
N GLN A 244 49.20 -28.58 29.21
CA GLN A 244 48.58 -29.41 28.18
C GLN A 244 47.05 -29.29 28.22
N LYS A 245 46.44 -29.40 29.42
CA LYS A 245 45.01 -29.09 29.62
C LYS A 245 44.64 -27.68 29.19
N ALA A 246 45.45 -26.68 29.54
CA ALA A 246 45.22 -25.29 29.13
C ALA A 246 45.24 -25.10 27.61
N ARG A 247 46.07 -25.86 26.87
CA ARG A 247 46.06 -25.87 25.39
C ARG A 247 44.81 -26.54 24.82
N GLU A 248 44.35 -27.63 25.43
CA GLU A 248 43.11 -28.32 25.03
C GLU A 248 41.87 -27.42 25.24
N GLU A 249 41.81 -26.71 26.37
CA GLU A 249 40.78 -25.70 26.64
C GLU A 249 40.89 -24.49 25.69
N GLN A 250 42.10 -23.99 25.40
CA GLN A 250 42.31 -22.94 24.39
C GLN A 250 41.80 -23.39 23.02
N GLN A 251 42.16 -24.59 22.55
CA GLN A 251 41.71 -25.11 21.25
C GLN A 251 40.18 -25.27 21.20
N ARG A 252 39.56 -25.75 22.29
CA ARG A 252 38.10 -25.82 22.43
C ARG A 252 37.44 -24.44 22.34
N LEU A 253 37.97 -23.45 23.05
CA LEU A 253 37.46 -22.07 23.02
C LEU A 253 37.67 -21.43 21.64
N GLU A 254 38.81 -21.63 21.00
CA GLU A 254 39.07 -21.19 19.62
C GLU A 254 38.16 -21.85 18.60
N GLN A 255 37.74 -23.10 18.82
CA GLN A 255 36.77 -23.78 17.97
C GLN A 255 35.36 -23.18 18.18
N GLN A 256 34.91 -23.07 19.43
CA GLN A 256 33.62 -22.42 19.76
C GLN A 256 33.55 -20.98 19.22
N LEU A 257 34.64 -20.22 19.29
CA LEU A 257 34.73 -18.85 18.78
C LEU A 257 34.77 -18.78 17.24
N ARG A 258 35.24 -19.83 16.56
CA ARG A 258 35.07 -20.00 15.09
C ARG A 258 33.62 -20.32 14.73
N ASP A 259 33.00 -21.25 15.44
CA ASP A 259 31.62 -21.66 15.19
C ASP A 259 30.62 -20.51 15.44
N LEU A 260 30.82 -19.73 16.50
CA LEU A 260 30.07 -18.51 16.79
C LEU A 260 30.24 -17.42 15.71
N LYS A 261 31.44 -17.27 15.12
CA LYS A 261 31.66 -16.34 13.99
C LYS A 261 30.88 -16.78 12.75
N VAL A 262 30.91 -18.08 12.42
CA VAL A 262 30.14 -18.62 11.29
C VAL A 262 28.63 -18.47 11.52
N LEU A 263 28.16 -18.66 12.76
CA LEU A 263 26.77 -18.40 13.12
C LEU A 263 26.41 -16.91 12.97
N HIS A 264 27.24 -16.00 13.47
CA HIS A 264 27.03 -14.55 13.35
C HIS A 264 27.00 -14.10 11.88
N GLU A 265 27.90 -14.61 11.03
CA GLU A 265 27.87 -14.32 9.59
C GLU A 265 26.58 -14.78 8.90
N ARG A 266 26.01 -15.93 9.30
CA ARG A 266 24.72 -16.40 8.76
C ARG A 266 23.59 -15.50 9.21
N LEU A 267 23.49 -15.22 10.51
CA LEU A 267 22.48 -14.32 11.08
C LEU A 267 22.57 -12.90 10.50
N THR A 268 23.78 -12.41 10.20
CA THR A 268 23.97 -11.10 9.54
C THR A 268 23.41 -11.12 8.11
N LYS A 269 23.70 -12.16 7.32
CA LYS A 269 23.17 -12.32 5.96
C LYS A 269 21.64 -12.53 5.93
N GLU A 270 21.09 -13.19 6.95
CA GLU A 270 19.65 -13.33 7.13
C GLU A 270 19.00 -11.98 7.50
N LEU A 271 19.61 -11.20 8.39
CA LEU A 271 19.19 -9.84 8.73
C LEU A 271 19.22 -8.91 7.50
N GLU A 272 20.30 -8.95 6.71
CA GLU A 272 20.44 -8.20 5.45
C GLU A 272 19.34 -8.58 4.45
N GLN A 273 19.02 -9.88 4.30
CA GLN A 273 17.91 -10.33 3.45
C GLN A 273 16.54 -9.88 3.96
N ILE A 274 16.33 -9.86 5.28
CA ILE A 274 15.08 -9.40 5.89
C ILE A 274 14.94 -7.87 5.74
N GLN A 275 16.01 -7.10 5.94
CA GLN A 275 16.03 -5.66 5.65
C GLN A 275 15.76 -5.37 4.17
N ALA A 276 16.39 -6.10 3.24
CA ALA A 276 16.17 -5.95 1.80
C ALA A 276 14.73 -6.31 1.36
N LYS A 277 14.10 -7.28 2.02
CA LYS A 277 12.66 -7.60 1.83
C LYS A 277 11.77 -6.51 2.41
N SER A 278 12.06 -6.05 3.64
CA SER A 278 11.32 -4.99 4.34
C SER A 278 11.34 -3.68 3.54
N SER A 279 12.51 -3.24 3.08
CA SER A 279 12.68 -2.03 2.25
C SER A 279 11.88 -2.10 0.95
N LYS A 280 11.83 -3.27 0.28
CA LYS A 280 11.00 -3.47 -0.93
C LYS A 280 9.51 -3.39 -0.62
N LEU A 281 9.05 -4.04 0.46
CA LEU A 281 7.66 -3.97 0.90
C LEU A 281 7.26 -2.55 1.30
N GLN A 282 8.17 -1.80 1.93
CA GLN A 282 7.95 -0.40 2.28
C GLN A 282 7.81 0.49 1.03
N GLN A 283 8.70 0.33 0.03
CA GLN A 283 8.59 1.02 -1.27
C GLN A 283 7.30 0.64 -2.03
N GLU A 284 6.86 -0.62 -1.95
CA GLU A 284 5.58 -1.07 -2.51
C GLU A 284 4.39 -0.41 -1.80
N CYS A 285 4.40 -0.35 -0.46
CA CYS A 285 3.39 0.36 0.33
C CYS A 285 3.35 1.86 0.01
N GLU A 286 4.51 2.53 -0.10
CA GLU A 286 4.60 3.94 -0.50
C GLU A 286 4.04 4.16 -1.92
N ARG A 287 4.37 3.27 -2.87
CA ARG A 287 3.81 3.27 -4.24
C ARG A 287 2.29 3.08 -4.25
N LEU A 288 1.75 2.18 -3.44
CA LEU A 288 0.31 1.91 -3.34
C LEU A 288 -0.44 3.05 -2.63
N LEU A 289 0.18 3.70 -1.64
CA LEU A 289 -0.37 4.91 -1.01
C LEU A 289 -0.44 6.07 -2.00
N ALA A 290 0.64 6.34 -2.77
CA ALA A 290 0.62 7.37 -3.80
C ALA A 290 -0.43 7.11 -4.90
N ALA A 291 -0.59 5.85 -5.33
CA ALA A 291 -1.63 5.46 -6.28
C ALA A 291 -3.04 5.64 -5.70
N ARG A 292 -3.26 5.32 -4.41
CA ARG A 292 -4.52 5.56 -3.70
C ARG A 292 -4.82 7.06 -3.60
N GLU A 293 -3.83 7.91 -3.33
CA GLU A 293 -4.02 9.36 -3.27
C GLU A 293 -4.38 9.94 -4.66
N GLN A 294 -3.71 9.50 -5.73
CA GLN A 294 -4.07 9.87 -7.10
C GLN A 294 -5.52 9.47 -7.44
N LEU A 295 -5.93 8.22 -7.16
CA LEU A 295 -7.30 7.74 -7.38
C LEU A 295 -8.34 8.46 -6.49
N SER A 296 -7.94 8.93 -5.31
CA SER A 296 -8.78 9.76 -4.43
C SER A 296 -9.00 11.15 -5.03
N VAL A 297 -7.95 11.79 -5.54
CA VAL A 297 -8.03 13.08 -6.23
C VAL A 297 -8.84 12.96 -7.53
N GLU A 298 -8.65 11.92 -8.33
CA GLU A 298 -9.47 11.67 -9.53
C GLU A 298 -10.95 11.47 -9.21
N ASN A 299 -11.29 10.71 -8.16
CA ASN A 299 -12.67 10.58 -7.70
C ASN A 299 -13.25 11.93 -7.26
N HIS A 300 -12.47 12.75 -6.56
CA HIS A 300 -12.93 14.07 -6.11
C HIS A 300 -13.13 15.04 -7.28
N LEU A 301 -12.28 14.98 -8.31
CA LEU A 301 -12.47 15.72 -9.55
C LEU A 301 -13.74 15.25 -10.30
N LYS A 302 -13.91 13.94 -10.49
CA LYS A 302 -15.11 13.38 -11.16
C LYS A 302 -16.40 13.63 -10.39
N ALA A 303 -16.37 13.64 -9.06
CA ALA A 303 -17.52 14.03 -8.23
C ALA A 303 -17.90 15.50 -8.43
N ASN A 304 -16.92 16.40 -8.55
CA ASN A 304 -17.16 17.81 -8.85
C ASN A 304 -17.65 18.02 -10.30
N GLU A 305 -17.11 17.28 -11.28
CA GLU A 305 -17.61 17.27 -12.66
C GLU A 305 -19.06 16.79 -12.73
N LEU A 306 -19.39 15.68 -12.06
CA LEU A 306 -20.76 15.17 -11.95
C LEU A 306 -21.69 16.21 -11.34
N LYS A 307 -21.29 16.85 -10.22
CA LYS A 307 -22.09 17.90 -9.58
C LYS A 307 -22.34 19.09 -10.51
N ILE A 308 -21.34 19.54 -11.26
CA ILE A 308 -21.51 20.60 -12.27
C ILE A 308 -22.50 20.14 -13.35
N ARG A 309 -22.44 18.89 -13.82
CA ARG A 309 -23.41 18.34 -14.79
C ARG A 309 -24.81 18.17 -14.19
N GLU A 310 -24.95 17.89 -12.90
CA GLU A 310 -26.25 17.87 -12.21
C GLU A 310 -26.85 19.28 -12.07
N GLU A 311 -26.02 20.29 -11.78
CA GLU A 311 -26.41 21.70 -11.75
C GLU A 311 -26.81 22.20 -13.16
N GLU A 312 -26.05 21.84 -14.20
CA GLU A 312 -26.41 22.08 -15.62
C GLU A 312 -27.73 21.37 -16.00
N LEU A 313 -27.90 20.10 -15.66
CA LEU A 313 -29.13 19.34 -15.95
C LEU A 313 -30.33 19.90 -15.17
N SER A 314 -30.14 20.40 -13.95
CA SER A 314 -31.16 21.11 -13.17
C SER A 314 -31.57 22.41 -13.87
N HIS A 315 -30.61 23.21 -14.33
CA HIS A 315 -30.88 24.43 -15.08
C HIS A 315 -31.62 24.15 -16.40
N MET A 316 -31.16 23.15 -17.17
CA MET A 316 -31.82 22.73 -18.41
C MET A 316 -33.23 22.19 -18.18
N ARG A 317 -33.48 21.46 -17.08
CA ARG A 317 -34.84 21.05 -16.67
C ARG A 317 -35.72 22.25 -16.34
N GLN A 318 -35.18 23.27 -15.67
CA GLN A 318 -35.92 24.51 -15.39
C GLN A 318 -36.26 25.29 -16.67
N GLU A 319 -35.33 25.40 -17.63
CA GLU A 319 -35.61 26.02 -18.92
C GLU A 319 -36.63 25.22 -19.73
N VAL A 320 -36.52 23.88 -19.80
CA VAL A 320 -37.56 23.04 -20.42
C VAL A 320 -38.93 23.22 -19.76
N ALA A 321 -38.99 23.39 -18.43
CA ALA A 321 -40.25 23.67 -17.73
C ALA A 321 -40.80 25.07 -18.05
N LYS A 322 -39.95 26.10 -18.19
CA LYS A 322 -40.35 27.44 -18.64
C LYS A 322 -40.87 27.41 -20.08
N GLN A 323 -40.15 26.76 -21.00
CA GLN A 323 -40.53 26.62 -22.40
C GLN A 323 -41.83 25.81 -22.55
N THR A 324 -42.04 24.76 -21.75
CA THR A 324 -43.30 23.99 -21.73
C THR A 324 -44.48 24.86 -21.29
N LYS A 325 -44.33 25.62 -20.18
CA LYS A 325 -45.37 26.57 -19.74
C LYS A 325 -45.64 27.67 -20.77
N MET A 326 -44.60 28.16 -21.46
CA MET A 326 -44.76 29.14 -22.55
C MET A 326 -45.50 28.52 -23.76
N ARG A 327 -45.19 27.27 -24.13
CA ARG A 327 -45.90 26.52 -25.17
C ARG A 327 -47.35 26.32 -24.81
N GLU A 328 -47.66 25.91 -23.57
CA GLU A 328 -49.05 25.76 -23.08
C GLU A 328 -49.81 27.09 -23.10
N ALA A 329 -49.18 28.20 -22.70
CA ALA A 329 -49.80 29.52 -22.74
C ALA A 329 -50.08 30.00 -24.17
N ILE A 330 -49.16 29.74 -25.11
CA ILE A 330 -49.36 30.01 -26.54
C ILE A 330 -50.44 29.09 -27.12
N GLN A 331 -50.44 27.80 -26.77
CA GLN A 331 -51.41 26.82 -27.26
C GLN A 331 -52.84 27.14 -26.75
N LYS A 332 -53.01 27.56 -25.49
CA LYS A 332 -54.29 28.06 -24.97
C LYS A 332 -54.76 29.34 -25.68
N LYS A 333 -53.85 30.28 -25.97
CA LYS A 333 -54.17 31.46 -26.79
C LYS A 333 -54.57 31.07 -28.22
N TYR A 334 -53.89 30.10 -28.82
CA TYR A 334 -54.21 29.59 -30.16
C TYR A 334 -55.61 28.99 -30.21
N HIS A 335 -55.96 28.09 -29.28
CA HIS A 335 -57.31 27.51 -29.21
C HIS A 335 -58.37 28.61 -29.03
N HIS A 336 -58.14 29.59 -28.14
CA HIS A 336 -59.06 30.72 -27.98
C HIS A 336 -59.23 31.57 -29.26
N MET A 337 -58.18 31.74 -30.07
CA MET A 337 -58.28 32.41 -31.37
C MET A 337 -59.01 31.53 -32.41
N GLU A 338 -58.89 30.21 -32.35
CA GLU A 338 -59.67 29.29 -33.19
C GLU A 338 -61.16 29.27 -32.79
N ASP A 339 -61.48 29.28 -31.49
CA ASP A 339 -62.85 29.41 -30.97
C ASP A 339 -63.49 30.73 -31.43
N GLN A 340 -62.77 31.85 -31.27
CA GLN A 340 -63.21 33.16 -31.77
C GLN A 340 -63.42 33.15 -33.29
N LYS A 341 -62.50 32.54 -34.04
CA LYS A 341 -62.63 32.42 -35.49
C LYS A 341 -63.85 31.57 -35.87
N ALA A 342 -64.07 30.43 -35.22
CA ALA A 342 -65.21 29.55 -35.48
C ALA A 342 -66.54 30.25 -35.18
N GLU A 343 -66.62 31.05 -34.11
CA GLU A 343 -67.79 31.87 -33.82
C GLU A 343 -67.99 33.00 -34.85
N LEU A 344 -66.92 33.65 -35.32
CA LEU A 344 -67.00 34.65 -36.40
C LEU A 344 -67.39 34.02 -37.76
N ASP A 345 -66.88 32.83 -38.08
CA ASP A 345 -67.30 32.04 -39.24
C ASP A 345 -68.78 31.68 -39.14
N ARG A 346 -69.25 31.22 -37.96
CA ARG A 346 -70.68 30.94 -37.69
C ARG A 346 -71.55 32.19 -37.83
N GLN A 347 -71.12 33.33 -37.29
CA GLN A 347 -71.80 34.60 -37.43
C GLN A 347 -71.89 35.03 -38.90
N ARG A 348 -70.80 34.90 -39.68
CA ARG A 348 -70.80 35.17 -41.12
C ARG A 348 -71.80 34.29 -41.87
N GLU A 349 -71.89 32.99 -41.58
CA GLU A 349 -72.88 32.13 -42.23
C GLU A 349 -74.32 32.48 -41.81
N THR A 350 -74.57 32.87 -40.56
CA THR A 350 -75.90 33.38 -40.17
C THR A 350 -76.25 34.71 -40.86
N LEU A 351 -75.28 35.62 -41.05
CA LEU A 351 -75.48 36.87 -41.78
C LEU A 351 -75.73 36.63 -43.27
N LYS A 352 -75.01 35.69 -43.90
CA LYS A 352 -75.30 35.25 -45.28
C LYS A 352 -76.71 34.68 -45.41
N ALA A 353 -77.16 33.85 -44.45
CA ALA A 353 -78.51 33.30 -44.46
C ALA A 353 -79.58 34.38 -44.30
N GLN A 354 -79.33 35.41 -43.47
CA GLN A 354 -80.19 36.59 -43.35
C GLN A 354 -80.22 37.42 -44.64
N ILE A 355 -79.07 37.64 -45.29
CA ILE A 355 -78.99 38.34 -46.59
C ILE A 355 -79.78 37.57 -47.66
N ALA A 356 -79.58 36.26 -47.79
CA ALA A 356 -80.33 35.44 -48.76
C ALA A 356 -81.84 35.39 -48.47
N GLY A 357 -82.25 35.50 -47.20
CA GLY A 357 -83.64 35.71 -46.80
C GLY A 357 -84.18 37.05 -47.28
N LEU A 358 -83.49 38.15 -46.94
CA LEU A 358 -83.86 39.51 -47.35
C LEU A 358 -83.86 39.70 -48.87
N GLU A 359 -82.95 39.07 -49.61
CA GLU A 359 -82.93 39.06 -51.08
C GLU A 359 -84.18 38.36 -51.65
N LYS A 360 -84.58 37.24 -51.05
CA LYS A 360 -85.81 36.51 -51.41
C LYS A 360 -87.07 37.31 -51.08
N ASP A 361 -87.09 38.02 -49.95
CA ASP A 361 -88.22 38.85 -49.52
C ASP A 361 -88.33 40.15 -50.33
N LEU A 362 -87.20 40.72 -50.77
CA LEU A 362 -87.16 41.84 -51.70
C LEU A 362 -87.64 41.41 -53.10
N GLU A 363 -87.25 40.21 -53.54
CA GLU A 363 -87.71 39.62 -54.81
C GLU A 363 -89.19 39.19 -54.79
N SER A 364 -89.72 38.75 -53.64
CA SER A 364 -91.17 38.53 -53.47
C SER A 364 -91.92 39.86 -53.45
N SER A 365 -91.38 40.89 -52.80
CA SER A 365 -91.94 42.26 -52.79
C SER A 365 -91.98 42.87 -54.20
N ARG A 366 -90.95 42.68 -55.04
CA ARG A 366 -90.97 43.08 -56.46
C ARG A 366 -92.08 42.40 -57.24
N LYS A 367 -92.28 41.10 -57.03
CA LYS A 367 -93.36 40.32 -57.66
C LYS A 367 -94.73 40.81 -57.20
N GLN A 368 -94.88 41.15 -55.92
CA GLN A 368 -96.10 41.77 -55.40
C GLN A 368 -96.36 43.13 -56.08
N VAL A 369 -95.36 44.00 -56.21
CA VAL A 369 -95.51 45.30 -56.89
C VAL A 369 -95.96 45.16 -58.35
N GLU A 370 -95.45 44.16 -59.10
CA GLU A 370 -95.93 43.90 -60.47
C GLU A 370 -97.32 43.23 -60.53
N VAL A 371 -97.78 42.58 -59.45
CA VAL A 371 -99.18 42.13 -59.30
C VAL A 371 -100.09 43.32 -58.96
N ASP A 372 -99.72 44.14 -57.98
CA ASP A 372 -100.46 45.34 -57.57
C ASP A 372 -100.61 46.35 -58.71
N LYS A 373 -99.60 46.45 -59.58
CA LYS A 373 -99.62 47.25 -60.81
C LYS A 373 -100.65 46.74 -61.82
N LYS A 374 -100.76 45.42 -62.02
CA LYS A 374 -101.81 44.82 -62.87
C LYS A 374 -103.19 45.02 -62.26
N ALA A 375 -103.35 44.78 -60.96
CA ALA A 375 -104.58 45.05 -60.23
C ALA A 375 -104.97 46.55 -60.30
N LYS A 376 -104.01 47.47 -60.30
CA LYS A 376 -104.22 48.91 -60.51
C LYS A 376 -104.67 49.24 -61.93
N GLU A 377 -104.12 48.59 -62.96
CA GLU A 377 -104.59 48.72 -64.34
C GLU A 377 -106.02 48.17 -64.52
N GLU A 378 -106.34 47.07 -63.85
CA GLU A 378 -107.69 46.50 -63.79
C GLU A 378 -108.66 47.44 -63.07
N LEU A 379 -108.30 47.96 -61.88
CA LEU A 379 -109.07 48.97 -61.15
C LEU A 379 -109.25 50.28 -61.93
N ILE A 380 -108.35 50.64 -62.85
CA ILE A 380 -108.55 51.77 -63.77
C ILE A 380 -109.62 51.45 -64.83
N ARG A 381 -109.64 50.22 -65.37
CA ARG A 381 -110.71 49.76 -66.29
C ARG A 381 -112.04 49.65 -65.56
N GLU A 382 -112.05 49.10 -64.35
CA GLU A 382 -113.25 49.06 -63.49
C GLU A 382 -113.73 50.47 -63.14
N ARG A 383 -112.84 51.39 -62.75
CA ARG A 383 -113.21 52.80 -62.52
C ARG A 383 -113.85 53.44 -63.75
N ALA A 384 -113.39 53.14 -64.97
CA ALA A 384 -114.02 53.64 -66.20
C ALA A 384 -115.44 53.05 -66.40
N ASN A 385 -115.61 51.74 -66.18
CA ASN A 385 -116.91 51.07 -66.25
C ASN A 385 -117.87 51.54 -65.14
N LEU A 386 -117.37 51.70 -63.92
CA LEU A 386 -118.09 52.22 -62.76
C LEU A 386 -118.44 53.70 -62.93
N HIS A 387 -117.62 54.51 -63.58
CA HIS A 387 -117.99 55.89 -63.92
C HIS A 387 -119.14 55.92 -64.94
N LYS A 388 -119.07 55.10 -65.99
CA LYS A 388 -120.15 54.91 -66.98
C LYS A 388 -121.45 54.38 -66.35
N ASN A 389 -121.34 53.53 -65.33
CA ASN A 389 -122.49 53.06 -64.55
C ASN A 389 -122.98 54.10 -63.54
N MET A 390 -122.09 54.90 -62.94
CA MET A 390 -122.44 56.01 -62.05
C MET A 390 -123.25 57.07 -62.79
N THR A 391 -122.91 57.41 -64.04
CA THR A 391 -123.73 58.36 -64.84
C THR A 391 -125.17 57.87 -65.01
N LYS A 392 -125.37 56.56 -65.23
CA LYS A 392 -126.70 55.93 -65.28
C LYS A 392 -127.38 55.88 -63.90
N ALA A 393 -126.60 55.60 -62.86
CA ALA A 393 -127.09 55.52 -61.49
C ALA A 393 -127.56 56.88 -60.98
N VAL A 394 -126.86 57.97 -61.28
CA VAL A 394 -127.28 59.35 -60.96
C VAL A 394 -128.63 59.67 -61.62
N GLN A 395 -128.79 59.39 -62.91
CA GLN A 395 -130.07 59.53 -63.64
C GLN A 395 -131.21 58.65 -63.10
N SER A 396 -130.90 57.65 -62.28
CA SER A 396 -131.88 56.84 -61.54
C SER A 396 -132.04 57.27 -60.08
N ALA A 397 -131.01 57.90 -59.50
CA ALA A 397 -130.98 58.38 -58.13
C ALA A 397 -131.78 59.69 -57.98
N GLU A 398 -131.75 60.58 -58.97
CA GLU A 398 -132.65 61.75 -59.02
C GLU A 398 -134.12 61.31 -58.89
N LYS A 399 -134.52 60.30 -59.67
CA LYS A 399 -135.87 59.70 -59.64
C LYS A 399 -136.22 58.99 -58.32
N GLN A 400 -135.22 58.51 -57.58
CA GLN A 400 -135.39 57.89 -56.26
C GLN A 400 -135.37 58.94 -55.13
N GLN A 401 -134.66 60.06 -55.30
CA GLN A 401 -134.56 61.13 -54.32
C GLN A 401 -135.90 61.87 -54.17
N ASP A 402 -136.69 61.97 -55.25
CA ASP A 402 -138.06 62.49 -55.18
C ASP A 402 -139.03 61.52 -54.48
N LEU A 403 -138.75 60.20 -54.52
CA LEU A 403 -139.53 59.19 -53.80
C LEU A 403 -139.15 59.11 -52.30
N MET A 404 -137.85 59.20 -51.98
CA MET A 404 -137.36 59.01 -50.60
C MET A 404 -137.78 60.13 -49.64
N LYS A 405 -137.98 61.35 -50.16
CA LYS A 405 -138.60 62.48 -49.41
C LYS A 405 -139.97 62.14 -48.83
N LEU A 406 -140.69 61.19 -49.43
CA LEU A 406 -142.00 60.72 -48.95
C LEU A 406 -141.86 59.79 -47.72
N LEU A 407 -140.85 58.90 -47.74
CA LEU A 407 -140.70 57.80 -46.77
C LEU A 407 -139.99 58.19 -45.46
N GLU A 408 -139.19 59.27 -45.44
CA GLU A 408 -138.58 59.75 -44.19
C GLU A 408 -139.61 60.28 -43.18
N GLN A 409 -140.83 60.58 -43.65
CA GLN A 409 -141.93 61.03 -42.81
C GLN A 409 -142.52 59.88 -41.97
N ASP A 410 -142.53 58.65 -42.51
CA ASP A 410 -143.12 57.47 -41.87
C ASP A 410 -142.23 56.83 -40.80
N LYS A 411 -140.89 56.84 -40.96
CA LYS A 411 -139.98 56.11 -40.05
C LYS A 411 -140.08 56.55 -38.58
N ARG A 412 -140.40 57.83 -38.32
CA ARG A 412 -140.25 58.46 -37.00
C ARG A 412 -141.27 57.97 -35.94
N THR A 413 -142.32 57.27 -36.34
CA THR A 413 -143.33 56.71 -35.42
C THR A 413 -142.90 55.37 -34.81
N LEU A 414 -142.24 54.49 -35.58
CA LEU A 414 -141.97 53.10 -35.19
C LEU A 414 -140.88 52.93 -34.13
N GLU A 415 -139.91 53.86 -34.03
CA GLU A 415 -138.77 53.71 -33.12
C GLU A 415 -139.14 53.81 -31.63
N HIS A 416 -140.37 54.22 -31.31
CA HIS A 416 -140.86 54.34 -29.93
C HIS A 416 -141.25 53.00 -29.28
N GLU A 417 -141.66 52.01 -30.07
CA GLU A 417 -142.28 50.77 -29.57
C GLU A 417 -141.27 49.75 -29.01
N ILE A 418 -140.09 49.66 -29.63
CA ILE A 418 -139.10 48.59 -29.40
C ILE A 418 -138.55 48.56 -27.96
N SER A 419 -138.61 49.69 -27.22
CA SER A 419 -138.04 49.83 -25.88
C SER A 419 -138.64 48.86 -24.85
N GLY A 420 -139.94 48.54 -24.97
CA GLY A 420 -140.68 47.79 -23.95
C GLY A 420 -140.22 46.34 -23.75
N TYR A 421 -139.82 45.63 -24.80
CA TYR A 421 -139.63 44.17 -24.76
C TYR A 421 -138.39 43.68 -23.97
N ARG A 422 -137.45 44.55 -23.61
CA ARG A 422 -136.13 44.12 -23.09
C ARG A 422 -136.11 43.57 -21.66
N GLN A 423 -137.13 43.83 -20.83
CA GLN A 423 -137.04 43.57 -19.38
C GLN A 423 -137.27 42.10 -18.97
N GLU A 424 -137.99 41.30 -19.75
CA GLU A 424 -138.53 40.02 -19.27
C GLU A 424 -137.50 38.87 -19.25
N ALA A 425 -136.43 38.95 -20.06
CA ALA A 425 -135.46 37.87 -20.27
C ALA A 425 -134.59 37.50 -19.05
N GLN A 426 -134.56 38.32 -18.00
CA GLN A 426 -133.59 38.19 -16.91
C GLN A 426 -133.91 37.09 -15.88
N LYS A 427 -135.16 36.60 -15.84
CA LYS A 427 -135.68 35.71 -14.78
C LYS A 427 -135.12 34.28 -14.79
N GLN A 428 -134.81 33.70 -15.96
CA GLN A 428 -134.62 32.23 -16.07
C GLN A 428 -133.29 31.66 -15.52
N ARG A 429 -132.26 32.46 -15.27
CA ARG A 429 -130.88 31.96 -15.06
C ARG A 429 -130.63 31.18 -13.76
N LYS A 430 -131.57 31.16 -12.80
CA LYS A 430 -131.34 30.59 -11.45
C LYS A 430 -131.39 29.05 -11.33
N ILE A 431 -131.91 28.34 -12.32
CA ILE A 431 -132.26 26.91 -12.21
C ILE A 431 -131.03 25.97 -12.29
N ILE A 432 -129.93 26.41 -12.91
CA ILE A 432 -128.82 25.52 -13.33
C ILE A 432 -128.02 24.93 -12.15
N GLN A 433 -127.96 25.61 -11.02
CA GLN A 433 -126.95 25.40 -9.95
C GLN A 433 -127.16 24.13 -9.08
N GLN A 434 -128.12 23.26 -9.42
CA GLN A 434 -128.59 22.20 -8.53
C GLN A 434 -128.09 20.78 -8.87
N LEU A 435 -127.54 20.57 -10.08
CA LEU A 435 -127.19 19.24 -10.61
C LEU A 435 -125.79 18.72 -10.22
N GLU A 436 -124.90 19.57 -9.71
CA GLU A 436 -123.46 19.25 -9.58
C GLU A 436 -123.10 18.29 -8.42
N LYS A 437 -124.06 17.92 -7.57
CA LYS A 437 -123.80 17.22 -6.28
C LYS A 437 -123.71 15.69 -6.33
N GLU A 438 -124.07 15.02 -7.43
CA GLU A 438 -124.26 13.56 -7.42
C GLU A 438 -122.98 12.74 -7.67
N ARG A 439 -121.91 13.39 -8.14
CA ARG A 439 -120.67 12.75 -8.65
C ARG A 439 -119.91 11.89 -7.64
N ASP A 440 -119.84 12.32 -6.37
CA ASP A 440 -118.74 11.94 -5.47
C ASP A 440 -118.87 10.56 -4.78
N ARG A 441 -119.83 9.73 -5.17
CA ARG A 441 -120.08 8.41 -4.54
C ARG A 441 -119.11 7.29 -4.95
N TYR A 442 -118.47 7.37 -6.11
CA TYR A 442 -117.83 6.21 -6.77
C TYR A 442 -116.35 5.93 -6.39
N VAL A 443 -115.81 6.55 -5.33
CA VAL A 443 -114.34 6.54 -5.08
C VAL A 443 -113.84 5.33 -4.26
N ASN A 444 -114.69 4.65 -3.49
CA ASN A 444 -114.23 3.95 -2.27
C ASN A 444 -113.96 2.42 -2.36
N GLU A 445 -114.20 1.74 -3.49
CA GLU A 445 -114.20 0.25 -3.52
C GLU A 445 -112.86 -0.41 -3.87
N SER A 446 -111.90 0.31 -4.46
CA SER A 446 -110.81 -0.32 -5.24
C SER A 446 -109.54 -0.75 -4.48
N SER A 447 -109.44 -0.60 -3.15
CA SER A 447 -108.14 -0.41 -2.46
C SER A 447 -107.73 -1.38 -1.34
N SER A 448 -108.47 -2.48 -1.09
CA SER A 448 -108.44 -3.15 0.24
C SER A 448 -107.70 -4.50 0.41
N LEU A 449 -107.24 -5.19 -0.65
CA LEU A 449 -107.04 -6.67 -0.57
C LEU A 449 -105.65 -7.27 -0.89
N MET A 450 -104.58 -6.48 -1.10
CA MET A 450 -103.32 -6.99 -1.69
C MET A 450 -102.21 -7.47 -0.72
N GLN A 451 -102.47 -7.69 0.59
CA GLN A 451 -101.39 -7.65 1.61
C GLN A 451 -101.18 -8.88 2.53
N LYS A 452 -101.48 -10.14 2.13
CA LYS A 452 -101.25 -11.34 2.99
C LYS A 452 -100.86 -12.67 2.28
N LYS A 453 -99.56 -12.93 2.07
CA LYS A 453 -98.90 -14.28 1.95
C LYS A 453 -97.38 -14.12 2.11
N LEU A 454 -96.70 -14.73 3.10
CA LEU A 454 -96.32 -16.16 3.31
C LEU A 454 -95.02 -16.51 2.51
N THR A 455 -93.78 -16.48 3.01
CA THR A 455 -93.07 -17.22 4.11
C THR A 455 -92.72 -18.70 3.83
N VAL A 456 -91.43 -18.99 3.58
CA VAL A 456 -90.75 -20.31 3.68
C VAL A 456 -89.27 -20.04 4.03
N VAL A 457 -88.64 -20.87 4.89
CA VAL A 457 -87.27 -20.65 5.44
C VAL A 457 -86.33 -21.88 5.38
N GLU A 458 -86.88 -23.08 5.21
CA GLU A 458 -86.31 -24.40 5.57
C GLU A 458 -84.77 -24.66 5.53
N ASP A 459 -84.18 -24.67 4.33
CA ASP A 459 -83.47 -25.90 3.88
C ASP A 459 -81.92 -25.88 3.84
N LYS A 460 -81.20 -25.05 4.62
CA LYS A 460 -79.72 -24.90 4.43
C LYS A 460 -78.77 -25.03 5.64
N GLU A 461 -79.24 -25.39 6.83
CA GLU A 461 -78.36 -25.44 8.03
C GLU A 461 -77.87 -26.84 8.45
N MET A 462 -78.31 -27.93 7.81
CA MET A 462 -78.03 -29.31 8.27
C MET A 462 -76.66 -29.92 7.88
N GLU A 463 -76.05 -29.55 6.75
CA GLU A 463 -74.87 -30.28 6.22
C GLU A 463 -73.54 -29.98 6.96
N ILE A 464 -73.50 -28.95 7.82
CA ILE A 464 -72.24 -28.41 8.39
C ILE A 464 -71.78 -29.13 9.67
N PHE A 465 -72.63 -29.94 10.31
CA PHE A 465 -72.35 -30.52 11.63
C PHE A 465 -71.52 -31.82 11.62
N ASP A 466 -71.88 -32.79 10.78
CA ASP A 466 -71.45 -34.19 10.96
C ASP A 466 -69.95 -34.45 10.74
N TRP A 467 -69.29 -33.70 9.87
CA TRP A 467 -67.90 -33.98 9.49
C TRP A 467 -66.86 -33.60 10.56
N LYS A 468 -67.20 -32.79 11.56
CA LYS A 468 -66.24 -32.39 12.63
C LYS A 468 -66.11 -33.40 13.77
N LYS A 469 -67.08 -34.29 13.99
CA LYS A 469 -67.09 -35.16 15.19
C LYS A 469 -66.16 -36.37 15.09
N LYS A 470 -65.93 -36.92 13.90
CA LYS A 470 -65.19 -38.20 13.73
C LYS A 470 -63.67 -38.09 13.85
N ALA A 471 -63.08 -36.90 13.83
CA ALA A 471 -61.62 -36.74 13.80
C ALA A 471 -60.93 -36.93 15.17
N THR A 472 -61.58 -36.51 16.27
CA THR A 472 -60.92 -36.37 17.59
C THR A 472 -60.97 -37.62 18.48
N GLU A 473 -61.84 -38.59 18.19
CA GLU A 473 -62.01 -39.80 19.01
C GLU A 473 -60.93 -40.88 18.76
N SER A 474 -60.16 -40.76 17.68
CA SER A 474 -59.17 -41.77 17.26
C SER A 474 -57.80 -41.62 17.93
N GLU A 475 -57.27 -40.40 18.07
CA GLU A 475 -55.89 -40.17 18.52
C GLU A 475 -55.66 -40.54 19.99
N CYS A 476 -56.68 -40.37 20.85
CA CYS A 476 -56.53 -40.55 22.30
C CYS A 476 -56.32 -42.01 22.74
N LYS A 477 -56.73 -43.01 21.94
CA LYS A 477 -56.75 -44.42 22.38
C LYS A 477 -55.43 -45.17 22.20
N LEU A 478 -54.53 -44.70 21.33
CA LEU A 478 -53.28 -45.41 21.04
C LEU A 478 -52.28 -45.33 22.21
N LYS A 479 -52.22 -44.17 22.86
CA LYS A 479 -51.12 -43.76 23.75
C LYS A 479 -51.13 -44.36 25.16
N GLN A 480 -52.09 -45.24 25.48
CA GLN A 480 -52.35 -45.70 26.86
C GLN A 480 -52.05 -47.19 27.10
N GLN A 481 -51.70 -47.98 26.07
CA GLN A 481 -51.40 -49.42 26.24
C GLN A 481 -49.91 -49.80 26.25
N GLU A 482 -49.03 -49.01 25.64
CA GLU A 482 -47.59 -49.34 25.55
C GLU A 482 -46.93 -49.43 26.93
N ASN A 483 -47.22 -48.47 27.82
CA ASN A 483 -46.55 -48.34 29.13
C ASN A 483 -46.81 -49.47 30.15
N LEU A 484 -47.71 -50.44 29.87
CA LEU A 484 -48.11 -51.46 30.86
C LEU A 484 -47.34 -52.78 30.74
N LEU A 485 -46.68 -53.05 29.61
CA LEU A 485 -46.08 -54.37 29.32
C LEU A 485 -44.65 -54.55 29.85
N GLU A 486 -43.87 -53.48 29.98
CA GLU A 486 -42.43 -53.59 30.29
C GLU A 486 -42.15 -54.07 31.72
N SER A 487 -43.02 -53.73 32.68
CA SER A 487 -42.80 -53.98 34.12
C SER A 487 -42.68 -55.48 34.46
N ILE A 488 -43.58 -56.32 33.91
CA ILE A 488 -43.77 -57.72 34.32
C ILE A 488 -42.56 -58.61 33.96
N ILE A 489 -41.76 -58.20 32.97
CA ILE A 489 -40.59 -58.98 32.51
C ILE A 489 -39.43 -58.94 33.52
N ALA A 490 -39.34 -57.89 34.36
CA ALA A 490 -38.23 -57.71 35.29
C ALA A 490 -38.24 -58.73 36.44
N GLU A 491 -39.40 -58.97 37.06
CA GLU A 491 -39.51 -59.71 38.33
C GLU A 491 -39.15 -61.20 38.21
N ARG A 492 -39.53 -61.84 37.09
CA ARG A 492 -39.25 -63.28 36.84
C ARG A 492 -37.76 -63.60 36.92
N ASN A 493 -36.90 -62.70 36.43
CA ASN A 493 -35.47 -62.97 36.29
C ASN A 493 -34.72 -62.96 37.64
N LEU A 494 -35.32 -62.40 38.70
CA LEU A 494 -34.68 -62.29 40.01
C LEU A 494 -34.59 -63.66 40.71
N TYR A 495 -35.71 -64.38 40.84
CA TYR A 495 -35.76 -65.60 41.66
C TYR A 495 -35.01 -66.81 41.09
N SER A 496 -34.76 -66.84 39.78
CA SER A 496 -33.93 -67.90 39.17
C SER A 496 -32.44 -67.78 39.54
N LYS A 497 -32.00 -66.64 40.09
CA LYS A 497 -30.60 -66.37 40.45
C LYS A 497 -30.25 -66.99 41.79
N ASN A 498 -31.05 -66.70 42.83
CA ASN A 498 -30.73 -67.03 44.22
C ASN A 498 -30.57 -68.54 44.49
N LEU A 499 -31.22 -69.41 43.71
CA LEU A 499 -31.10 -70.87 43.85
C LEU A 499 -29.72 -71.39 43.39
N ILE A 500 -29.06 -70.69 42.46
CA ILE A 500 -27.70 -71.03 41.99
C ILE A 500 -26.69 -70.64 43.07
N GLU A 501 -26.85 -69.47 43.68
CA GLU A 501 -25.93 -68.90 44.66
C GLU A 501 -25.67 -69.85 45.85
N SER A 502 -26.71 -70.43 46.47
CA SER A 502 -26.54 -71.41 47.57
C SER A 502 -25.88 -72.73 47.16
N GLN A 503 -25.99 -73.13 45.88
CA GLN A 503 -25.34 -74.35 45.39
C GLN A 503 -23.81 -74.13 45.21
N GLU A 504 -23.39 -72.89 44.97
CA GLU A 504 -21.98 -72.52 44.82
C GLU A 504 -21.22 -72.53 46.16
N GLU A 505 -21.85 -72.11 47.26
CA GLU A 505 -21.25 -72.08 48.62
C GLU A 505 -20.69 -73.45 49.07
N ILE A 506 -21.43 -74.54 48.81
CA ILE A 506 -21.00 -75.90 49.17
C ILE A 506 -19.77 -76.33 48.35
N SER A 507 -19.70 -75.91 47.08
CA SER A 507 -18.50 -76.11 46.25
C SER A 507 -17.33 -75.25 46.74
N GLU A 508 -17.59 -74.08 47.31
CA GLU A 508 -16.60 -73.17 47.85
C GLU A 508 -15.84 -73.76 49.05
N MET A 509 -16.54 -74.43 49.98
CA MET A 509 -15.88 -75.06 51.14
C MET A 509 -14.89 -76.17 50.73
N LYS A 510 -15.18 -76.92 49.65
CA LYS A 510 -14.22 -77.89 49.08
C LYS A 510 -13.06 -77.22 48.34
N ARG A 511 -13.27 -76.03 47.75
CA ARG A 511 -12.18 -75.20 47.20
C ARG A 511 -11.23 -74.76 48.33
N LYS A 512 -11.74 -74.29 49.48
CA LYS A 512 -10.93 -73.77 50.61
C LYS A 512 -9.86 -74.75 51.13
N ILE A 513 -10.15 -76.06 51.19
CA ILE A 513 -9.14 -77.07 51.60
C ILE A 513 -8.02 -77.19 50.54
N LYS A 514 -8.36 -77.16 49.25
CA LYS A 514 -7.34 -77.12 48.17
C LYS A 514 -6.57 -75.80 48.19
N THR A 515 -7.21 -74.69 48.56
CA THR A 515 -6.54 -73.40 48.81
C THR A 515 -5.52 -73.51 49.94
N MET A 516 -5.82 -74.19 51.06
CA MET A 516 -4.83 -74.40 52.14
C MET A 516 -3.63 -75.24 51.71
N SER A 517 -3.83 -76.32 50.95
CA SER A 517 -2.70 -77.09 50.41
C SER A 517 -1.85 -76.25 49.45
N ASN A 518 -2.49 -75.42 48.61
CA ASN A 518 -1.81 -74.46 47.76
C ASN A 518 -1.13 -73.32 48.56
N GLN A 519 -1.63 -72.94 49.74
CA GLN A 519 -0.98 -71.95 50.61
C GLN A 519 0.35 -72.46 51.16
N VAL A 520 0.48 -73.76 51.47
CA VAL A 520 1.77 -74.35 51.91
C VAL A 520 2.78 -74.46 50.76
N ALA A 521 2.32 -74.64 49.52
CA ALA A 521 3.18 -74.52 48.34
C ALA A 521 3.63 -73.06 48.13
N ARG A 522 2.67 -72.12 48.11
CA ARG A 522 2.94 -70.68 48.01
C ARG A 522 3.93 -70.22 49.06
N LEU A 523 3.77 -70.56 50.34
CA LEU A 523 4.72 -70.14 51.39
C LEU A 523 6.17 -70.65 51.19
N LYS A 524 6.42 -71.61 50.29
CA LYS A 524 7.78 -71.98 49.85
C LYS A 524 8.23 -71.18 48.63
N ASP A 525 7.34 -70.99 47.66
CA ASP A 525 7.59 -70.14 46.49
C ASP A 525 7.83 -68.68 46.94
N ASP A 526 7.01 -68.17 47.86
CA ASP A 526 7.11 -66.87 48.54
C ASP A 526 8.48 -66.72 49.22
N ILE A 527 9.01 -67.75 49.89
CA ILE A 527 10.35 -67.68 50.52
C ILE A 527 11.44 -67.57 49.45
N SER A 528 11.36 -68.35 48.36
CA SER A 528 12.31 -68.25 47.26
C SER A 528 12.19 -66.93 46.50
N GLU A 529 10.98 -66.36 46.40
CA GLU A 529 10.75 -65.02 45.86
C GLU A 529 11.32 -63.94 46.78
N LYS A 530 11.20 -64.06 48.12
CA LYS A 530 11.83 -63.13 49.07
C LYS A 530 13.36 -63.20 49.06
N GLU A 531 13.95 -64.38 48.85
CA GLU A 531 15.40 -64.51 48.63
C GLU A 531 15.82 -63.82 47.32
N GLN A 532 15.03 -63.95 46.25
CA GLN A 532 15.29 -63.24 44.99
C GLN A 532 15.05 -61.73 45.10
N GLU A 533 14.02 -61.28 45.82
CA GLU A 533 13.80 -59.87 46.14
C GLU A 533 14.98 -59.29 46.91
N LEU A 534 15.49 -59.95 47.94
CA LEU A 534 16.66 -59.46 48.68
C LEU A 534 17.89 -59.24 47.77
N VAL A 535 18.05 -60.07 46.74
CA VAL A 535 19.09 -59.91 45.71
C VAL A 535 18.78 -58.78 44.71
N ARG A 536 17.49 -58.53 44.40
CA ARG A 536 17.03 -57.37 43.61
C ARG A 536 17.25 -56.07 44.40
N ASP A 537 16.83 -56.00 45.65
CA ASP A 537 17.00 -54.88 46.57
C ASP A 537 18.48 -54.49 46.73
N GLN A 538 19.39 -55.45 46.89
CA GLN A 538 20.84 -55.20 46.94
C GLN A 538 21.44 -54.69 45.62
N GLN A 539 20.80 -54.97 44.48
CA GLN A 539 21.18 -54.38 43.19
C GLN A 539 20.53 -53.00 43.00
N GLU A 540 19.32 -52.81 43.51
CA GLU A 540 18.57 -51.55 43.43
C GLU A 540 19.16 -50.48 44.35
N GLN A 541 19.57 -50.81 45.57
CA GLN A 541 20.35 -49.91 46.44
C GLN A 541 21.62 -49.40 45.71
N LYS A 542 22.34 -50.29 45.01
CA LYS A 542 23.54 -49.94 44.23
C LYS A 542 23.25 -49.17 42.93
N ARG A 543 21.98 -49.06 42.52
CA ARG A 543 21.51 -48.12 41.49
C ARG A 543 21.15 -46.78 42.13
N LEU A 544 20.33 -46.81 43.18
CA LEU A 544 19.89 -45.64 43.94
C LEU A 544 21.05 -44.82 44.51
N GLU A 545 22.15 -45.45 44.95
CA GLU A 545 23.37 -44.76 45.38
C GLU A 545 24.02 -43.95 44.23
N LYS A 546 24.12 -44.55 43.03
CA LYS A 546 24.66 -43.88 41.82
C LYS A 546 23.71 -42.81 41.28
N GLU A 547 22.40 -43.06 41.35
CA GLU A 547 21.37 -42.09 41.00
C GLU A 547 21.40 -40.91 41.98
N ASN A 548 21.64 -41.13 43.27
CA ASN A 548 21.80 -40.06 44.28
C ASN A 548 23.05 -39.21 44.04
N GLU A 549 24.17 -39.82 43.60
CA GLU A 549 25.33 -39.06 43.10
C GLU A 549 25.00 -38.24 41.85
N ALA A 550 24.28 -38.80 40.88
CA ALA A 550 23.79 -38.07 39.71
C ALA A 550 22.83 -36.92 40.09
N TYR A 551 21.91 -37.15 41.03
CA TYR A 551 21.00 -36.12 41.56
C TYR A 551 21.75 -34.98 42.25
N LYS A 552 22.88 -35.24 42.95
CA LYS A 552 23.73 -34.18 43.52
C LYS A 552 24.37 -33.32 42.42
N ALA A 553 24.89 -33.95 41.35
CA ALA A 553 25.45 -33.23 40.21
C ALA A 553 24.38 -32.39 39.47
N ILE A 554 23.21 -32.99 39.20
CA ILE A 554 22.06 -32.31 38.59
C ILE A 554 21.57 -31.15 39.47
N LYS A 555 21.54 -31.31 40.80
CA LYS A 555 21.16 -30.23 41.72
C LYS A 555 22.13 -29.06 41.67
N LEU A 556 23.44 -29.32 41.58
CA LEU A 556 24.44 -28.24 41.46
C LEU A 556 24.23 -27.45 40.17
N GLN A 557 24.03 -28.14 39.04
CA GLN A 557 23.68 -27.53 37.75
C GLN A 557 22.33 -26.79 37.80
N LEU A 558 21.37 -27.26 38.61
CA LEU A 558 20.09 -26.59 38.84
C LEU A 558 20.27 -25.29 39.65
N GLU A 559 21.19 -25.26 40.62
CA GLU A 559 21.55 -24.04 41.34
C GLU A 559 22.26 -23.02 40.42
N GLU A 560 23.20 -23.46 39.57
CA GLU A 560 23.89 -22.63 38.58
C GLU A 560 22.92 -22.06 37.53
N THR A 561 22.03 -22.88 36.98
CA THR A 561 21.05 -22.43 35.98
C THR A 561 19.98 -21.50 36.57
N LYS A 562 19.60 -21.65 37.86
CA LYS A 562 18.77 -20.63 38.55
C LYS A 562 19.47 -19.27 38.60
N GLN A 563 20.75 -19.22 38.99
CA GLN A 563 21.52 -17.96 39.04
C GLN A 563 21.64 -17.31 37.65
N LEU A 564 21.80 -18.11 36.59
CA LEU A 564 21.77 -17.62 35.21
C LEU A 564 20.38 -17.05 34.84
N ILE A 565 19.29 -17.75 35.16
CA ILE A 565 17.92 -17.30 34.90
C ILE A 565 17.61 -15.99 35.65
N ASP A 566 18.03 -15.86 36.91
CA ASP A 566 17.79 -14.65 37.70
C ASP A 566 18.65 -13.47 37.22
N SER A 567 19.88 -13.69 36.76
CA SER A 567 20.66 -12.61 36.12
C SER A 567 19.99 -12.13 34.82
N GLN A 568 19.53 -13.05 33.96
CA GLN A 568 18.77 -12.76 32.74
C GLN A 568 17.44 -12.03 33.02
N ARG A 569 16.73 -12.37 34.11
CA ARG A 569 15.53 -11.64 34.55
C ARG A 569 15.83 -10.18 34.89
N THR A 570 16.95 -9.86 35.55
CA THR A 570 17.31 -8.45 35.81
C THR A 570 17.69 -7.69 34.55
N GLU A 571 18.25 -8.37 33.54
CA GLU A 571 18.54 -7.76 32.24
C GLU A 571 17.26 -7.53 31.43
N GLN A 572 16.35 -8.51 31.40
CA GLN A 572 15.01 -8.36 30.83
C GLN A 572 14.25 -7.18 31.44
N GLN A 573 14.30 -6.99 32.76
CA GLN A 573 13.67 -5.84 33.43
C GLN A 573 14.26 -4.49 32.99
N LYS A 574 15.59 -4.38 32.85
CA LYS A 574 16.26 -3.15 32.36
C LYS A 574 15.87 -2.84 30.92
N LEU A 575 15.84 -3.87 30.05
CA LEU A 575 15.39 -3.74 28.67
C LEU A 575 13.92 -3.32 28.59
N GLN A 576 13.06 -3.89 29.44
CA GLN A 576 11.64 -3.52 29.52
C GLN A 576 11.44 -2.05 29.92
N MET A 577 12.21 -1.54 30.90
CA MET A 577 12.18 -0.12 31.28
C MET A 577 12.66 0.82 30.16
N THR A 578 13.65 0.37 29.37
CA THR A 578 14.13 1.14 28.21
C THR A 578 13.06 1.17 27.11
N ILE A 579 12.36 0.05 26.87
CA ILE A 579 11.24 -0.01 25.92
C ILE A 579 10.13 0.96 26.35
N THR A 580 9.71 0.95 27.62
CA THR A 580 8.64 1.87 28.07
C THR A 580 9.02 3.34 27.93
N SER A 581 10.28 3.71 28.22
CA SER A 581 10.75 5.09 28.00
C SER A 581 10.67 5.49 26.52
N MET A 582 11.12 4.62 25.61
CA MET A 582 11.06 4.86 24.17
C MET A 582 9.60 4.92 23.65
N GLU A 583 8.68 4.18 24.27
CA GLU A 583 7.25 4.25 23.94
C GLU A 583 6.59 5.56 24.41
N GLU A 584 6.97 6.06 25.60
CA GLU A 584 6.55 7.38 26.11
C GLU A 584 7.06 8.52 25.23
N ASP A 585 8.35 8.52 24.87
CA ASP A 585 8.95 9.50 23.96
C ASP A 585 8.26 9.51 22.59
N ARG A 586 8.03 8.33 22.00
CA ARG A 586 7.30 8.20 20.72
C ARG A 586 5.88 8.76 20.81
N VAL A 587 5.17 8.56 21.93
CA VAL A 587 3.84 9.13 22.17
C VAL A 587 3.91 10.65 22.33
N GLN A 588 5.01 11.20 22.87
CA GLN A 588 5.24 12.64 22.97
C GLN A 588 5.53 13.27 21.60
N GLU A 589 6.39 12.67 20.78
CA GLU A 589 6.62 13.10 19.38
C GLU A 589 5.32 13.05 18.56
N GLN A 590 4.53 11.99 18.71
CA GLN A 590 3.24 11.86 18.01
C GLN A 590 2.26 12.99 18.39
N LYS A 591 2.24 13.44 19.65
CA LYS A 591 1.44 14.60 20.09
C LYS A 591 1.94 15.90 19.45
N GLN A 592 3.27 16.11 19.38
CA GLN A 592 3.85 17.29 18.73
C GLN A 592 3.53 17.33 17.23
N LEU A 593 3.67 16.20 16.52
CA LEU A 593 3.28 16.09 15.11
C LEU A 593 1.79 16.43 14.89
N GLN A 594 0.91 15.95 15.78
CA GLN A 594 -0.52 16.29 15.73
C GLN A 594 -0.80 17.77 16.01
N GLN A 595 0.00 18.45 16.82
CA GLN A 595 -0.08 19.91 16.97
C GLN A 595 0.34 20.64 15.68
N VAL A 596 1.50 20.29 15.12
CA VAL A 596 2.01 20.91 13.87
C VAL A 596 1.02 20.72 12.70
N ILE A 597 0.35 19.57 12.62
CA ILE A 597 -0.72 19.33 11.64
C ILE A 597 -1.90 20.29 11.84
N ARG A 598 -2.35 20.53 13.09
CA ARG A 598 -3.45 21.47 13.38
C ARG A 598 -3.07 22.92 13.06
N GLU A 599 -1.83 23.31 13.35
CA GLU A 599 -1.29 24.63 13.03
C GLU A 599 -1.20 24.85 11.50
N ARG A 600 -0.65 23.87 10.78
CA ARG A 600 -0.66 23.82 9.29
C ARG A 600 -2.08 23.98 8.74
N ASP A 601 -3.05 23.25 9.28
CA ASP A 601 -4.43 23.26 8.77
C ASP A 601 -5.17 24.56 9.11
N SER A 602 -4.84 25.20 10.23
CA SER A 602 -5.30 26.55 10.58
C SER A 602 -4.74 27.60 9.60
N LEU A 603 -3.43 27.58 9.36
CA LEU A 603 -2.77 28.47 8.40
C LEU A 603 -3.24 28.23 6.96
N GLY A 604 -3.49 26.97 6.58
CA GLY A 604 -4.07 26.61 5.27
C GLY A 604 -5.46 27.21 5.06
N LYS A 605 -6.34 27.15 6.07
CA LYS A 605 -7.66 27.81 6.04
C LYS A 605 -7.55 29.33 5.90
N GLN A 606 -6.63 29.95 6.65
CA GLN A 606 -6.40 31.40 6.54
C GLN A 606 -5.86 31.80 5.15
N LEU A 607 -4.91 31.05 4.60
CA LEU A 607 -4.37 31.28 3.26
C LEU A 607 -5.45 31.13 2.17
N LEU A 608 -6.35 30.17 2.31
CA LEU A 608 -7.48 29.98 1.40
C LEU A 608 -8.46 31.17 1.47
N GLN A 609 -8.84 31.61 2.67
CA GLN A 609 -9.65 32.82 2.87
C GLN A 609 -9.00 34.07 2.25
N ARG A 610 -7.69 34.28 2.43
CA ARG A 610 -6.96 35.40 1.80
C ARG A 610 -6.85 35.27 0.28
N SER A 611 -6.85 34.04 -0.26
CA SER A 611 -6.92 33.80 -1.70
C SER A 611 -8.30 34.19 -2.26
N ASP A 612 -9.37 33.87 -1.55
CA ASP A 612 -10.75 34.17 -1.96
C ASP A 612 -11.06 35.67 -1.86
N GLU A 613 -10.64 36.34 -0.77
CA GLU A 613 -10.64 37.81 -0.67
C GLU A 613 -9.92 38.47 -1.85
N ARG A 614 -8.73 37.95 -2.21
CA ARG A 614 -7.94 38.45 -3.33
C ARG A 614 -8.62 38.20 -4.68
N ALA A 615 -9.35 37.09 -4.84
CA ALA A 615 -10.13 36.82 -6.04
C ALA A 615 -11.32 37.78 -6.17
N LEU A 616 -12.06 38.02 -5.08
CA LEU A 616 -13.15 39.00 -5.02
C LEU A 616 -12.68 40.43 -5.34
N LEU A 617 -11.51 40.83 -4.83
CA LEU A 617 -10.92 42.13 -5.14
C LEU A 617 -10.51 42.25 -6.62
N LEU A 618 -9.95 41.19 -7.21
CA LEU A 618 -9.62 41.18 -8.65
C LEU A 618 -10.87 41.26 -9.54
N GLU A 619 -11.97 40.59 -9.16
CA GLU A 619 -13.23 40.70 -9.90
C GLU A 619 -13.86 42.09 -9.75
N LYS A 620 -13.80 42.69 -8.55
CA LYS A 620 -14.25 44.07 -8.33
C LYS A 620 -13.49 45.07 -9.20
N ILE A 621 -12.17 44.93 -9.32
CA ILE A 621 -11.32 45.73 -10.22
C ILE A 621 -11.71 45.51 -11.69
N ARG A 622 -11.95 44.26 -12.09
CA ARG A 622 -12.38 43.89 -13.46
C ARG A 622 -13.73 44.50 -13.84
N ILE A 623 -14.70 44.49 -12.92
CA ILE A 623 -16.01 45.12 -13.09
C ILE A 623 -15.83 46.64 -13.23
N GLN A 624 -15.02 47.27 -12.37
CA GLN A 624 -14.72 48.71 -12.45
C GLN A 624 -14.05 49.08 -13.80
N GLN A 625 -13.10 48.28 -14.28
CA GLN A 625 -12.47 48.46 -15.61
C GLN A 625 -13.48 48.34 -16.75
N SER A 626 -14.45 47.40 -16.67
CA SER A 626 -15.52 47.26 -17.65
C SER A 626 -16.48 48.47 -17.65
N ILE A 627 -16.79 49.02 -16.48
CA ILE A 627 -17.61 50.24 -16.34
C ILE A 627 -16.87 51.46 -16.91
N LEU A 628 -15.59 51.63 -16.58
CA LEU A 628 -14.76 52.71 -17.11
C LEU A 628 -14.63 52.62 -18.64
N GLY A 629 -14.37 51.44 -19.20
CA GLY A 629 -14.28 51.26 -20.66
C GLY A 629 -15.58 51.58 -21.40
N LYS A 630 -16.75 51.33 -20.79
CA LYS A 630 -18.06 51.77 -21.31
C LYS A 630 -18.22 53.29 -21.20
N GLY A 631 -17.80 53.89 -20.09
CA GLY A 631 -17.77 55.34 -19.89
C GLY A 631 -16.93 56.05 -20.95
N ASP A 632 -15.70 55.59 -21.17
CA ASP A 632 -14.77 56.10 -22.20
C ASP A 632 -15.36 55.99 -23.61
N PHE A 633 -16.03 54.88 -23.93
CA PHE A 633 -16.68 54.69 -25.22
C PHE A 633 -17.82 55.69 -25.43
N HIS A 634 -18.73 55.84 -24.46
CA HIS A 634 -19.82 56.81 -24.56
C HIS A 634 -19.31 58.26 -24.56
N TYR A 635 -18.24 58.56 -23.82
CA TYR A 635 -17.60 59.87 -23.85
C TYR A 635 -17.02 60.21 -25.23
N LYS A 636 -16.31 59.27 -25.86
CA LYS A 636 -15.82 59.41 -27.25
C LYS A 636 -16.96 59.61 -28.25
N GLN A 637 -18.03 58.81 -28.14
CA GLN A 637 -19.22 58.98 -28.97
C GLN A 637 -19.84 60.39 -28.81
N ARG A 638 -19.88 60.95 -27.60
CA ARG A 638 -20.35 62.33 -27.40
C ARG A 638 -19.39 63.39 -27.95
N LEU A 639 -18.08 63.14 -27.96
CA LEU A 639 -17.13 64.02 -28.65
C LEU A 639 -17.32 63.99 -30.17
N GLU A 640 -17.63 62.82 -30.75
CA GLU A 640 -17.96 62.65 -32.17
C GLU A 640 -19.29 63.35 -32.52
N ASP A 641 -20.35 63.16 -31.73
CA ASP A 641 -21.63 63.90 -31.85
C ASP A 641 -21.37 65.43 -31.87
N ILE A 642 -20.57 65.93 -30.93
CA ILE A 642 -20.22 67.35 -30.82
C ILE A 642 -19.41 67.84 -32.03
N GLN A 643 -18.56 66.99 -32.63
CA GLN A 643 -17.84 67.34 -33.86
C GLN A 643 -18.79 67.42 -35.06
N LEU A 644 -19.71 66.45 -35.21
CA LEU A 644 -20.72 66.46 -36.28
C LEU A 644 -21.65 67.67 -36.17
N LEU A 645 -22.14 67.98 -34.96
CA LEU A 645 -22.95 69.18 -34.71
C LEU A 645 -22.18 70.48 -35.03
N LYS A 646 -20.88 70.55 -34.71
CA LYS A 646 -20.02 71.69 -35.09
C LYS A 646 -19.82 71.82 -36.61
N LEU A 647 -19.85 70.71 -37.36
CA LEU A 647 -19.82 70.74 -38.82
C LEU A 647 -21.17 71.18 -39.41
N GLU A 648 -22.29 70.69 -38.90
CA GLU A 648 -23.62 71.10 -39.37
C GLU A 648 -23.91 72.56 -39.03
N ILE A 649 -23.48 73.08 -37.86
CA ILE A 649 -23.53 74.52 -37.55
C ILE A 649 -22.73 75.35 -38.58
N LYS A 650 -21.55 74.89 -39.01
CA LYS A 650 -20.77 75.56 -40.07
C LYS A 650 -21.48 75.50 -41.43
N ARG A 651 -22.16 74.40 -41.74
CA ARG A 651 -22.94 74.22 -42.99
C ARG A 651 -24.18 75.12 -43.00
N LEU A 652 -24.95 75.15 -41.91
CA LEU A 652 -26.13 76.00 -41.75
C LEU A 652 -25.77 77.48 -41.80
N ARG A 653 -24.66 77.91 -41.17
CA ARG A 653 -24.14 79.27 -41.32
C ARG A 653 -23.83 79.61 -42.78
N ARG A 654 -23.08 78.76 -43.49
CA ARG A 654 -22.83 78.93 -44.93
C ARG A 654 -24.10 78.98 -45.77
N SER A 655 -25.14 78.21 -45.41
CA SER A 655 -26.45 78.27 -46.07
C SER A 655 -27.12 79.63 -45.84
N ASN A 656 -27.07 80.15 -44.61
CA ASN A 656 -27.57 81.48 -44.29
C ASN A 656 -26.77 82.56 -45.03
N ASP A 657 -25.44 82.50 -45.00
CA ASP A 657 -24.54 83.42 -45.73
C ASP A 657 -24.86 83.48 -47.24
N ILE A 658 -25.32 82.37 -47.83
CA ILE A 658 -25.78 82.29 -49.22
C ILE A 658 -27.19 82.88 -49.38
N GLN A 659 -28.11 82.58 -48.46
CA GLN A 659 -29.46 83.13 -48.48
C GLN A 659 -29.47 84.66 -48.29
N ASP A 660 -28.63 85.18 -47.39
CA ASP A 660 -28.38 86.61 -47.17
C ASP A 660 -27.81 87.30 -48.43
N ARG A 661 -27.04 86.58 -49.25
CA ARG A 661 -26.57 87.05 -50.56
C ARG A 661 -27.63 87.00 -51.66
N THR A 662 -28.69 86.19 -51.52
CA THR A 662 -29.84 86.16 -52.44
C THR A 662 -30.98 87.10 -52.01
N LEU A 663 -30.99 87.54 -50.75
CA LEU A 663 -31.94 88.52 -50.21
C LEU A 663 -32.00 89.86 -50.98
N PRO A 664 -30.90 90.47 -51.50
CA PRO A 664 -31.00 91.69 -52.32
C PRO A 664 -31.91 91.55 -53.56
N ASN A 665 -31.97 90.39 -54.22
CA ASN A 665 -32.91 90.16 -55.32
C ASN A 665 -34.39 90.28 -54.88
N THR A 666 -34.69 90.16 -53.58
CA THR A 666 -36.07 90.37 -53.07
C THR A 666 -36.45 91.85 -52.97
N GLU A 667 -35.49 92.76 -52.84
CA GLU A 667 -35.73 94.21 -52.96
C GLU A 667 -36.03 94.57 -54.42
N GLU A 668 -35.24 94.04 -55.37
CA GLU A 668 -35.48 94.21 -56.81
C GLU A 668 -36.89 93.71 -57.18
N LEU A 669 -37.24 92.48 -56.78
CA LEU A 669 -38.58 91.90 -57.00
C LEU A 669 -39.70 92.67 -56.31
N ARG A 670 -39.46 93.31 -55.15
CA ARG A 670 -40.42 94.24 -54.52
C ARG A 670 -40.63 95.49 -55.36
N THR A 671 -39.56 96.07 -55.92
CA THR A 671 -39.70 97.24 -56.81
C THR A 671 -40.40 96.90 -58.12
N GLU A 672 -40.14 95.72 -58.71
CA GLU A 672 -40.94 95.22 -59.85
C GLU A 672 -42.40 94.98 -59.47
N GLN A 673 -42.68 94.36 -58.31
CA GLN A 673 -44.04 94.15 -57.83
C GLN A 673 -44.80 95.49 -57.68
N LEU A 674 -44.16 96.51 -57.09
CA LEU A 674 -44.78 97.81 -56.82
C LEU A 674 -44.95 98.62 -58.12
N ARG A 675 -44.02 98.47 -59.07
CA ARG A 675 -44.18 98.95 -60.46
C ARG A 675 -45.37 98.28 -61.16
N LEU A 676 -45.45 96.96 -61.15
CA LEU A 676 -46.54 96.20 -61.78
C LEU A 676 -47.89 96.48 -61.12
N GLN A 677 -47.94 96.70 -59.81
CA GLN A 677 -49.15 97.18 -59.12
C GLN A 677 -49.56 98.59 -59.57
N THR A 678 -48.58 99.48 -59.79
CA THR A 678 -48.85 100.84 -60.31
C THR A 678 -49.34 100.81 -61.75
N GLU A 679 -48.75 99.96 -62.60
CA GLU A 679 -49.19 99.73 -63.98
C GLU A 679 -50.60 99.08 -64.02
N LEU A 680 -50.87 98.09 -63.16
CA LEU A 680 -52.21 97.48 -63.00
C LEU A 680 -53.26 98.48 -62.51
N LEU A 681 -52.91 99.39 -61.58
CA LEU A 681 -53.82 100.44 -61.13
C LEU A 681 -54.14 101.44 -62.25
N ARG A 682 -53.15 101.83 -63.06
CA ARG A 682 -53.37 102.70 -64.24
C ARG A 682 -54.31 102.04 -65.24
N GLU A 683 -54.09 100.77 -65.58
CA GLU A 683 -54.97 100.04 -66.51
C GLU A 683 -56.36 99.75 -65.91
N ARG A 684 -56.49 99.59 -64.58
CA ARG A 684 -57.81 99.53 -63.92
C ARG A 684 -58.56 100.85 -64.00
N THR A 685 -57.91 101.98 -63.75
CA THR A 685 -58.54 103.31 -63.91
C THR A 685 -58.93 103.56 -65.36
N ARG A 686 -58.07 103.19 -66.32
CA ARG A 686 -58.37 103.23 -67.75
C ARG A 686 -59.58 102.37 -68.11
N ASN A 687 -59.65 101.15 -67.60
CA ASN A 687 -60.77 100.25 -67.83
C ASN A 687 -62.07 100.79 -67.20
N SER A 688 -62.02 101.37 -66.00
CA SER A 688 -63.18 102.02 -65.37
C SER A 688 -63.71 103.21 -66.19
N VAL A 689 -62.83 104.02 -66.80
CA VAL A 689 -63.23 105.11 -67.70
C VAL A 689 -63.87 104.57 -68.98
N LEU A 690 -63.37 103.45 -69.51
CA LEU A 690 -63.98 102.76 -70.65
C LEU A 690 -65.31 102.10 -70.29
N GLU A 691 -65.45 101.53 -69.10
CA GLU A 691 -66.70 100.94 -68.57
C GLU A 691 -67.80 101.99 -68.37
N ASP A 692 -67.46 103.19 -67.89
CA ASP A 692 -68.40 104.32 -67.84
C ASP A 692 -68.80 104.81 -69.24
N GLN A 693 -67.89 104.76 -70.22
CA GLN A 693 -68.19 105.03 -71.63
C GLN A 693 -68.99 103.90 -72.33
N LEU A 694 -69.08 102.71 -71.72
CA LEU A 694 -69.76 101.52 -72.26
C LEU A 694 -71.21 101.35 -71.75
N LYS A 695 -71.76 102.30 -70.98
CA LYS A 695 -73.17 102.30 -70.54
C LYS A 695 -74.10 102.69 -71.71
N PRO A 696 -74.85 101.76 -72.34
CA PRO A 696 -75.48 102.03 -73.63
C PRO A 696 -76.87 102.67 -73.51
N ILE A 697 -77.15 103.61 -74.40
CA ILE A 697 -78.53 103.92 -74.81
C ILE A 697 -78.90 102.97 -75.97
N ASN A 698 -80.12 102.43 -75.93
CA ASN A 698 -80.74 101.51 -76.90
C ASN A 698 -80.28 100.03 -76.87
N ILE A 699 -81.08 99.18 -77.51
CA ILE A 699 -81.28 97.76 -77.19
C ILE A 699 -81.05 96.86 -78.42
N HIS A 700 -80.69 95.58 -78.17
CA HIS A 700 -80.36 94.51 -79.12
C HIS A 700 -78.92 94.58 -79.68
N ARG A 701 -78.20 93.48 -79.92
CA ARG A 701 -78.64 92.10 -80.26
C ARG A 701 -77.59 91.08 -79.81
N TRP A 702 -77.99 89.84 -79.49
CA TRP A 702 -77.04 88.77 -79.11
C TRP A 702 -76.03 88.44 -80.23
N ARG A 703 -74.78 88.21 -79.84
CA ARG A 703 -73.75 87.53 -80.63
C ARG A 703 -72.83 86.74 -79.68
N GLN A 704 -72.94 85.41 -79.69
CA GLN A 704 -71.87 84.54 -79.20
C GLN A 704 -70.83 84.39 -80.30
N LEU A 705 -69.56 84.62 -79.99
CA LEU A 705 -68.41 84.10 -80.73
C LEU A 705 -67.29 83.79 -79.73
N GLU A 706 -67.01 82.49 -79.62
CA GLU A 706 -65.68 81.85 -79.47
C GLU A 706 -64.69 82.41 -78.42
N GLY A 707 -64.39 81.58 -77.41
CA GLY A 707 -63.35 81.84 -76.41
C GLY A 707 -61.99 81.23 -76.78
N SER A 708 -61.11 81.09 -75.78
CA SER A 708 -59.84 80.36 -75.92
C SER A 708 -59.48 79.65 -74.61
N ASP A 709 -59.80 78.36 -74.54
CA ASP A 709 -59.22 77.45 -73.57
C ASP A 709 -57.70 77.30 -73.80
N PRO A 710 -56.91 77.01 -72.75
CA PRO A 710 -55.49 76.70 -72.90
C PRO A 710 -55.30 75.48 -73.81
N GLY A 711 -54.72 75.71 -74.99
CA GLY A 711 -54.71 74.74 -76.08
C GLY A 711 -54.13 73.38 -75.69
N LYS A 712 -54.70 72.30 -76.26
CA LYS A 712 -54.39 70.89 -75.93
C LYS A 712 -52.90 70.58 -75.81
N TYR A 713 -52.04 71.26 -76.58
CA TYR A 713 -50.58 71.16 -76.50
C TYR A 713 -50.01 71.49 -75.11
N GLN A 714 -50.49 72.52 -74.41
CA GLN A 714 -50.03 72.87 -73.06
C GLN A 714 -50.45 71.82 -72.03
N LEU A 715 -51.66 71.26 -72.16
CA LEU A 715 -52.12 70.13 -71.35
C LEU A 715 -51.28 68.87 -71.60
N ILE A 716 -50.96 68.56 -72.86
CA ILE A 716 -50.08 67.44 -73.24
C ILE A 716 -48.67 67.65 -72.69
N GLN A 717 -48.08 68.84 -72.81
CA GLN A 717 -46.79 69.17 -72.19
C GLN A 717 -46.82 69.00 -70.67
N LYS A 718 -47.89 69.44 -69.99
CA LYS A 718 -48.04 69.30 -68.54
C LYS A 718 -48.20 67.82 -68.13
N ILE A 719 -48.94 67.02 -68.89
CA ILE A 719 -49.05 65.57 -68.71
C ILE A 719 -47.70 64.89 -68.91
N GLN A 720 -46.97 65.20 -70.00
CA GLN A 720 -45.65 64.63 -70.27
C GLN A 720 -44.61 65.04 -69.22
N ALA A 721 -44.65 66.29 -68.72
CA ALA A 721 -43.78 66.74 -67.64
C ALA A 721 -44.08 66.01 -66.32
N LEU A 722 -45.37 65.81 -66.00
CA LEU A 722 -45.80 65.04 -64.84
C LEU A 722 -45.42 63.55 -64.98
N GLN A 723 -45.60 62.95 -66.16
CA GLN A 723 -45.19 61.57 -66.45
C GLN A 723 -43.67 61.40 -66.32
N LYS A 724 -42.86 62.29 -66.90
CA LYS A 724 -41.39 62.27 -66.72
C LYS A 724 -40.99 62.42 -65.24
N ARG A 725 -41.68 63.28 -64.48
CA ARG A 725 -41.43 63.47 -63.05
C ARG A 725 -41.89 62.28 -62.19
N LEU A 726 -42.95 61.57 -62.61
CA LEU A 726 -43.43 60.33 -62.00
C LEU A 726 -42.47 59.16 -62.28
N ILE A 727 -42.00 59.02 -63.52
CA ILE A 727 -40.99 58.03 -63.93
C ILE A 727 -39.70 58.25 -63.15
N ALA A 728 -39.18 59.47 -63.09
CA ALA A 728 -38.00 59.79 -62.28
C ALA A 728 -38.20 59.49 -60.78
N LYS A 729 -39.41 59.67 -60.23
CA LYS A 729 -39.72 59.35 -58.82
C LYS A 729 -39.99 57.87 -58.55
N THR A 730 -40.40 57.09 -59.55
CA THR A 730 -40.48 55.63 -59.45
C THR A 730 -39.09 55.02 -59.58
N GLN A 731 -38.25 55.50 -60.49
CA GLN A 731 -36.83 55.14 -60.56
C GLN A 731 -36.08 55.46 -59.26
N GLU A 732 -36.24 56.65 -58.69
CA GLU A 732 -35.64 57.00 -57.39
C GLU A 732 -36.18 56.12 -56.23
N LEU A 733 -37.42 55.61 -56.33
CA LEU A 733 -37.97 54.64 -55.38
C LEU A 733 -37.40 53.23 -55.58
N GLU A 734 -37.20 52.79 -56.82
CA GLU A 734 -36.57 51.51 -57.16
C GLU A 734 -35.08 51.50 -56.76
N GLU A 735 -34.34 52.58 -57.04
CA GLU A 735 -32.97 52.79 -56.56
C GLU A 735 -32.89 52.74 -55.02
N ARG A 736 -33.78 53.46 -54.32
CA ARG A 736 -33.86 53.40 -52.85
C ARG A 736 -34.27 52.01 -52.34
N GLY A 737 -35.11 51.28 -53.08
CA GLY A 737 -35.55 49.92 -52.77
C GLY A 737 -34.43 48.89 -52.92
N LEU A 738 -33.65 48.99 -53.99
CA LEU A 738 -32.43 48.19 -54.20
C LEU A 738 -31.39 48.50 -53.11
N LEU A 739 -31.17 49.78 -52.81
CA LEU A 739 -30.23 50.19 -51.77
C LEU A 739 -30.70 49.72 -50.38
N LEU A 740 -32.01 49.69 -50.10
CA LEU A 740 -32.58 49.05 -48.92
C LEU A 740 -32.31 47.54 -48.90
N GLN A 741 -32.58 46.80 -49.98
CA GLN A 741 -32.28 45.37 -50.06
C GLN A 741 -30.78 45.07 -49.87
N GLU A 742 -29.88 45.92 -50.38
CA GLU A 742 -28.45 45.82 -50.11
C GLU A 742 -28.10 46.07 -48.64
N LYS A 743 -28.70 47.08 -48.00
CA LYS A 743 -28.51 47.33 -46.56
C LYS A 743 -29.14 46.23 -45.70
N GLU A 744 -30.24 45.62 -46.13
CA GLU A 744 -30.85 44.47 -45.45
C GLU A 744 -30.00 43.20 -45.58
N LYS A 745 -29.46 42.91 -46.77
CA LYS A 745 -28.48 41.82 -46.98
C LYS A 745 -27.23 42.04 -46.11
N LEU A 746 -26.62 43.23 -46.19
CA LEU A 746 -25.47 43.60 -45.35
C LEU A 746 -25.79 43.55 -43.85
N TYR A 747 -27.01 43.93 -43.43
CA TYR A 747 -27.45 43.83 -42.04
C TYR A 747 -27.63 42.37 -41.61
N VAL A 748 -28.20 41.50 -42.44
CA VAL A 748 -28.33 40.06 -42.17
C VAL A 748 -26.96 39.38 -42.13
N GLU A 749 -26.06 39.71 -43.05
CA GLU A 749 -24.68 39.23 -43.06
C GLU A 749 -23.90 39.70 -41.83
N LEU A 750 -23.98 40.99 -41.47
CA LEU A 750 -23.42 41.53 -40.22
C LEU A 750 -24.02 40.84 -38.99
N LYS A 751 -25.32 40.54 -38.99
CA LYS A 751 -26.00 39.84 -37.89
C LYS A 751 -25.57 38.38 -37.78
N GLN A 752 -25.32 37.69 -38.90
CA GLN A 752 -24.70 36.36 -38.91
C GLN A 752 -23.23 36.39 -38.47
N VAL A 753 -22.44 37.38 -38.90
CA VAL A 753 -21.04 37.57 -38.48
C VAL A 753 -20.96 37.92 -36.99
N LEU A 754 -21.87 38.75 -36.47
CA LEU A 754 -21.98 39.06 -35.05
C LEU A 754 -22.43 37.84 -34.23
N ALA A 755 -23.36 37.03 -34.73
CA ALA A 755 -23.75 35.76 -34.10
C ALA A 755 -22.65 34.69 -34.14
N ARG A 756 -21.70 34.77 -35.10
CA ARG A 756 -20.50 33.92 -35.17
C ARG A 756 -19.33 34.45 -34.35
N ARG A 757 -19.36 35.70 -33.87
CA ARG A 757 -18.36 36.20 -32.91
C ARG A 757 -18.69 35.64 -31.53
N PRO A 758 -17.69 35.16 -30.75
CA PRO A 758 -17.90 34.87 -29.35
C PRO A 758 -18.50 36.10 -28.65
N GLY A 759 -19.52 35.89 -27.81
CA GLY A 759 -20.20 36.99 -27.11
C GLY A 759 -19.24 37.82 -26.25
N PRO A 760 -19.64 39.02 -25.80
CA PRO A 760 -18.76 39.92 -25.04
C PRO A 760 -18.17 39.24 -23.79
N GLU A 761 -18.90 38.32 -23.16
CA GLU A 761 -18.41 37.50 -22.06
C GLU A 761 -17.32 36.51 -22.49
N ALA A 762 -17.48 35.81 -23.61
CA ALA A 762 -16.46 34.91 -24.15
C ALA A 762 -15.22 35.67 -24.67
N ALA A 763 -15.40 36.87 -25.22
CA ALA A 763 -14.30 37.77 -25.56
C ALA A 763 -13.55 38.26 -24.29
N MET A 764 -14.29 38.64 -23.23
CA MET A 764 -13.71 38.96 -21.93
C MET A 764 -13.01 37.75 -21.31
N GLN A 765 -13.58 36.54 -21.38
CA GLN A 765 -12.94 35.30 -20.91
C GLN A 765 -11.66 35.01 -21.69
N LEU A 766 -11.64 35.14 -23.02
CA LEU A 766 -10.40 35.01 -23.82
C LEU A 766 -9.35 36.06 -23.44
N GLN A 767 -9.76 37.29 -23.14
CA GLN A 767 -8.86 38.33 -22.64
C GLN A 767 -8.34 38.03 -21.22
N GLN A 768 -9.19 37.51 -20.33
CA GLN A 768 -8.81 37.02 -19.00
C GLN A 768 -7.88 35.81 -19.06
N TYR A 769 -8.09 34.88 -19.99
CA TYR A 769 -7.21 33.75 -20.22
C TYR A 769 -5.87 34.23 -20.79
N ARG A 770 -5.84 35.19 -21.73
CA ARG A 770 -4.58 35.82 -22.16
C ARG A 770 -3.84 36.51 -21.02
N TRP A 771 -4.53 37.21 -20.12
CA TRP A 771 -3.93 37.80 -18.91
C TRP A 771 -3.44 36.73 -17.92
N THR A 772 -4.24 35.70 -17.66
CA THR A 772 -3.91 34.59 -16.75
C THR A 772 -2.74 33.76 -17.27
N ILE A 773 -2.67 33.54 -18.59
CA ILE A 773 -1.52 32.94 -19.28
C ILE A 773 -0.32 33.88 -19.12
N GLY A 774 -0.44 35.17 -19.41
CA GLY A 774 0.64 36.14 -19.23
C GLY A 774 1.23 36.18 -17.81
N ASP A 775 0.38 36.21 -16.79
CA ASP A 775 0.83 36.17 -15.38
C ASP A 775 1.36 34.79 -14.97
N ARG A 776 0.82 33.68 -15.49
CA ARG A 776 1.44 32.36 -15.32
C ARG A 776 2.80 32.29 -16.03
N THR A 777 2.97 32.88 -17.21
CA THR A 777 4.26 32.97 -17.91
C THR A 777 5.28 33.81 -17.13
N LYS A 778 4.87 34.96 -16.55
CA LYS A 778 5.75 35.73 -15.63
C LYS A 778 6.16 34.91 -14.42
N LYS A 779 5.22 34.20 -13.76
CA LYS A 779 5.54 33.30 -12.65
C LYS A 779 6.45 32.15 -13.06
N LEU A 780 6.25 31.58 -14.24
CA LEU A 780 7.08 30.50 -14.77
C LEU A 780 8.49 31.02 -15.13
N GLN A 781 8.61 32.24 -15.64
CA GLN A 781 9.90 32.93 -15.82
C GLN A 781 10.60 33.22 -14.47
N ALA A 782 9.87 33.63 -13.43
CA ALA A 782 10.41 33.80 -12.09
C ALA A 782 10.91 32.47 -11.50
N LEU A 783 10.09 31.41 -11.57
CA LEU A 783 10.47 30.05 -11.16
C LEU A 783 11.65 29.50 -11.98
N MET A 784 11.75 29.82 -13.28
CA MET A 784 12.93 29.47 -14.09
C MET A 784 14.18 30.27 -13.69
N ALA A 785 14.04 31.51 -13.21
CA ALA A 785 15.15 32.28 -12.67
C ALA A 785 15.59 31.72 -11.31
N GLU A 786 14.65 31.43 -10.41
CA GLU A 786 14.90 30.74 -9.13
C GLU A 786 15.60 29.39 -9.36
N LEU A 787 15.07 28.55 -10.25
CA LEU A 787 15.67 27.27 -10.63
C LEU A 787 17.11 27.46 -11.14
N ARG A 788 17.37 28.45 -11.99
CA ARG A 788 18.74 28.79 -12.45
C ARG A 788 19.66 29.22 -11.32
N THR A 789 19.17 29.94 -10.30
CA THR A 789 19.99 30.25 -9.11
C THR A 789 20.25 29.02 -8.24
N VAL A 790 19.31 28.09 -8.15
CA VAL A 790 19.49 26.80 -7.46
C VAL A 790 20.49 25.92 -8.22
N ASP A 791 20.40 25.85 -9.56
CA ASP A 791 21.39 25.18 -10.41
C ASP A 791 22.79 25.81 -10.29
N SER A 792 22.90 27.14 -10.21
CA SER A 792 24.18 27.82 -9.96
C SER A 792 24.79 27.37 -8.64
N LYS A 793 24.01 27.46 -7.54
CA LYS A 793 24.44 26.99 -6.20
C LYS A 793 24.77 25.50 -6.17
N MET A 794 23.99 24.65 -6.84
CA MET A 794 24.27 23.22 -6.96
C MET A 794 25.57 22.96 -7.72
N ASN A 795 25.88 23.76 -8.75
CA ASN A 795 27.12 23.64 -9.51
C ASN A 795 28.32 24.26 -8.76
N GLU A 796 28.11 25.29 -7.95
CA GLU A 796 29.09 25.79 -6.97
C GLU A 796 29.41 24.72 -5.92
N TYR A 797 28.41 24.09 -5.30
CA TYR A 797 28.62 22.97 -4.37
C TYR A 797 29.26 21.73 -5.03
N LYS A 798 29.01 21.46 -6.32
CA LYS A 798 29.74 20.42 -7.08
C LYS A 798 31.22 20.79 -7.27
N ARG A 799 31.53 22.04 -7.63
CA ARG A 799 32.92 22.54 -7.75
C ARG A 799 33.64 22.51 -6.39
N GLU A 800 32.97 22.91 -5.31
CA GLU A 800 33.47 22.85 -3.94
C GLU A 800 33.77 21.40 -3.51
N ASN A 801 32.84 20.46 -3.75
CA ASN A 801 33.07 19.03 -3.47
C ASN A 801 34.22 18.44 -4.30
N GLN A 802 34.38 18.87 -5.56
CA GLN A 802 35.53 18.50 -6.39
C GLN A 802 36.85 19.09 -5.84
N ARG A 803 36.85 20.35 -5.39
CA ARG A 803 37.98 21.00 -4.72
C ARG A 803 38.38 20.25 -3.45
N LEU A 804 37.43 20.02 -2.54
CA LEU A 804 37.63 19.28 -1.30
C LEU A 804 38.08 17.83 -1.55
N SER A 805 37.54 17.15 -2.56
CA SER A 805 38.00 15.82 -2.97
C SER A 805 39.44 15.84 -3.49
N GLY A 806 39.83 16.86 -4.27
CA GLY A 806 41.20 17.07 -4.72
C GLY A 806 42.17 17.38 -3.57
N GLU A 807 41.75 18.20 -2.61
CA GLU A 807 42.51 18.50 -1.39
C GLU A 807 42.68 17.26 -0.51
N LEU A 808 41.62 16.46 -0.32
CA LEU A 808 41.66 15.20 0.43
C LEU A 808 42.52 14.14 -0.29
N ALA A 809 42.47 14.07 -1.62
CA ALA A 809 43.38 13.24 -2.42
C ALA A 809 44.84 13.71 -2.32
N ASN A 810 45.09 15.02 -2.29
CA ASN A 810 46.42 15.60 -2.08
C ASN A 810 46.92 15.38 -0.65
N MET A 811 46.06 15.42 0.36
CA MET A 811 46.39 15.04 1.74
C MET A 811 46.68 13.55 1.86
N LYS A 812 45.93 12.67 1.17
CA LYS A 812 46.28 11.24 1.04
C LYS A 812 47.64 11.05 0.36
N LYS A 813 47.96 11.79 -0.72
CA LYS A 813 49.30 11.78 -1.33
C LYS A 813 50.40 12.24 -0.37
N LYS A 814 50.20 13.34 0.36
CA LYS A 814 51.14 13.86 1.38
C LYS A 814 51.36 12.86 2.52
N TYR A 815 50.29 12.29 3.07
CA TYR A 815 50.38 11.25 4.11
C TYR A 815 51.11 10.00 3.60
N LEU A 816 50.82 9.54 2.38
CA LEU A 816 51.51 8.39 1.78
C LEU A 816 52.99 8.68 1.47
N SER A 817 53.34 9.89 1.02
CA SER A 817 54.75 10.26 0.80
C SER A 817 55.51 10.42 2.13
N GLN A 818 54.88 10.97 3.17
CA GLN A 818 55.43 11.02 4.53
C GLN A 818 55.61 9.61 5.12
N LYS A 819 54.64 8.70 4.92
CA LYS A 819 54.72 7.29 5.33
C LYS A 819 55.79 6.50 4.55
N ARG A 820 56.04 6.83 3.28
CA ARG A 820 57.21 6.35 2.53
C ARG A 820 58.51 6.90 3.11
N ARG A 821 58.61 8.21 3.34
CA ARG A 821 59.81 8.87 3.90
C ARG A 821 60.18 8.34 5.29
N LEU A 822 59.18 8.05 6.13
CA LEU A 822 59.34 7.39 7.44
C LEU A 822 59.76 5.91 7.33
N ARG A 823 59.39 5.20 6.27
CA ARG A 823 59.89 3.85 5.99
C ARG A 823 61.33 3.88 5.48
N SER A 824 61.66 4.75 4.53
CA SER A 824 63.04 4.94 4.06
C SER A 824 63.98 5.40 5.18
N GLY A 825 63.51 6.28 6.08
CA GLY A 825 64.27 6.72 7.25
C GLY A 825 64.61 5.62 8.26
N ARG A 826 63.89 4.49 8.26
CA ARG A 826 64.23 3.30 9.08
C ARG A 826 65.24 2.36 8.41
N VAL A 827 65.66 2.63 7.17
CA VAL A 827 66.68 1.84 6.44
C VAL A 827 68.05 2.54 6.47
N LEU A 828 68.11 3.84 6.85
CA LEU A 828 69.34 4.64 6.94
C LEU A 828 69.85 4.89 8.38
N CYS A 829 69.48 4.05 9.34
CA CYS A 829 69.91 4.17 10.76
C CYS A 829 70.96 3.13 11.18
N CYS A 830 71.55 2.42 10.22
CA CYS A 830 72.58 1.40 10.46
C CYS A 830 73.81 1.63 9.56
N LEU A 831 74.48 2.78 9.74
CA LEU A 831 75.90 3.01 9.45
C LEU A 831 76.32 4.38 10.02
N LEU A 832 77.25 4.36 10.98
CA LEU A 832 78.01 5.51 11.51
C LEU A 832 79.11 5.93 10.48
N PRO A 833 79.83 7.07 10.62
CA PRO A 833 80.10 7.80 11.88
C PRO A 833 80.13 9.35 11.85
N ASP A 834 80.24 9.90 13.07
CA ASP A 834 80.99 11.09 13.52
C ASP A 834 80.68 12.55 13.08
N ALA A 835 81.15 13.43 14.00
CA ALA A 835 81.61 14.81 13.83
C ALA A 835 80.66 16.02 14.08
N LEU A 836 80.99 16.72 15.18
CA LEU A 836 81.09 18.19 15.33
C LEU A 836 79.82 19.08 15.42
N PHE A 837 79.58 19.57 16.65
CA PHE A 837 79.66 21.00 17.02
C PHE A 837 79.01 22.06 16.10
N ARG A 838 77.93 22.71 16.58
CA ARG A 838 78.01 24.05 17.22
C ARG A 838 76.67 24.56 17.80
N CYS A 839 76.78 25.48 18.75
CA CYS A 839 75.68 26.21 19.38
C CYS A 839 75.34 27.52 18.60
N THR A 840 74.46 28.34 19.19
CA THR A 840 73.91 29.64 18.73
C THR A 840 72.71 29.52 17.76
N GLY A 841 71.71 30.42 17.78
CA GLY A 841 71.58 31.67 18.54
C GLY A 841 70.13 32.10 18.82
N ARG A 842 69.98 33.12 19.69
CA ARG A 842 68.71 33.78 20.10
C ARG A 842 68.47 35.02 19.20
N PHE A 843 67.32 35.70 19.33
CA PHE A 843 66.94 37.03 18.76
C PHE A 843 66.49 37.00 17.27
N LEU A 844 65.58 37.87 16.78
CA LEU A 844 64.45 38.61 17.41
C LEU A 844 63.51 39.22 16.31
N ASN A 845 62.28 39.56 16.71
CA ASN A 845 61.49 40.76 16.34
C ASN A 845 60.96 41.07 14.90
N THR A 846 59.67 41.45 14.93
CA THR A 846 59.00 42.60 14.26
C THR A 846 58.67 42.64 12.76
N CYS A 847 57.39 42.96 12.53
CA CYS A 847 56.78 43.72 11.42
C CYS A 847 56.84 43.11 10.01
N THR A 848 55.77 43.16 9.21
CA THR A 848 54.44 43.82 9.37
C THR A 848 53.29 42.83 9.22
#